data_AF-A0A377KIV5-F1
#
_entry.id   AF-A0A377KIV5-F1
#
_cell.length_a   1.000
_cell.length_b   1.000
_cell.length_c   1.000
_cell.angle_alpha   90.00
_cell.angle_beta   90.00
_cell.angle_gamma   90.00
#
_symmetry.space_group_name_H-M   'P 1'
#
loop_
_entity.id
_entity.type
_entity.pdbx_description
1 polymer ?
#
loop_
_entity_poly.entity_id
_entity_poly.type
_entity_poly.pdbx_seq_one_letter_code
_entity_poly.pdbx_strand_id
1 'polypeptide(L)'
;MDLIKNDDDYIQNILAADGTPAPMGTGIPANTGNNQTTYLALGEGIDYQAVGTDGKPTINGVKNDQTTAKQIVQDQNGQTFIDFDSEFTHLRSANDELAKNAQSADIVVESDDQFLKGTKGKDAVYTASGDLNNRVIDVSQIDKEAVVIKLNAAVLADTYTLDIVGLEAANASDTNKEVFIVVDGEGSDSVTINGKIKLYYKAGENPADVTGNTFVDNQGNTEQERLETELMDFADSTVLWSFTNTTQVAGKLSIGKMKNIELHSPWIGSILAPDATVDGTGVNIQGSVIADTYLGSGSLYRWDWQGEFSPNKTNGEKVMVEKYDGHTKEKLTDEKLMDTLTYTVTNLASKQTTELTEKNNWEASFVPGDYQIVETNAPEGYAVDATPINFTIDQKMQVTSGSQLVDSVEPTSSGLYLKDNQLVFRQFDEPKQATVKKNIHLLKYDQTTKKEVADLSGLTFKLTSYQDEARQQVKEQIPLTKDYQAELEPGFYGVQEETAPTGYALENSEYYFTIDSTGAVKGADSSAIATWSDGYLTQAPGSADTLYQSADQLYFQKFDQNQKQAKEFNLQLLKYDKSTKKQVSDLSGLSFQLTQYQAGEHKQVIEQQMITGNQISDFTIKLKPGYDYTIKEIKAPNEYELSNSNFDFKITQDGQLSSEKSVGVPQWNPSFETKAETNQDLLYQDGHQLYYQKFDKKIAQTVTKKIKLLKYDKTTRTLIGTLTGLKFTITQYSDEKYTKTSRVINVAQDYTAELTPGHYSITETSAPTGFSVEHTPYYFTIKADGGVKVLHGSLKEWSAGYLVVANTNEDQLYQNKDQLYFEKFDTTQMDQLQLHLLKYDGQTQKIIKNISKLKFQVTQYQQADPTKVVKIQQLSGEKASDFIMTVKESSIYKIQEISAPEGYQLDDSTFEFTVDANGTFHLKGGQAAPQWQSKDEAVASAKVDQLYQQKSEAYFQKMDKKKAVPILPQTGGHGTLGFYLSASLFIVLAGILYKKRAKN
;
A
#
# COMPACT_ATOMS: atom_id res chain seq x y z
N MET A 1 41.56 -3.28 -14.20
CA MET A 1 42.54 -3.95 -15.09
C MET A 1 42.04 -4.13 -16.53
N ASP A 2 40.81 -3.73 -16.84
CA ASP A 2 40.29 -3.70 -18.23
C ASP A 2 41.07 -2.80 -19.21
N LEU A 3 41.98 -1.94 -18.73
CA LEU A 3 42.78 -1.06 -19.59
C LEU A 3 43.98 -1.76 -20.23
N ILE A 4 44.52 -2.82 -19.63
CA ILE A 4 45.62 -3.57 -20.24
C ILE A 4 45.11 -4.45 -21.39
N LYS A 5 43.80 -4.76 -21.41
CA LYS A 5 43.14 -5.53 -22.47
C LYS A 5 42.82 -4.71 -23.74
N ASN A 6 42.81 -3.39 -23.65
CA ASN A 6 42.51 -2.52 -24.78
C ASN A 6 43.81 -1.93 -25.32
N ASP A 7 44.42 -2.63 -26.28
CA ASP A 7 45.28 -2.21 -27.41
C ASP A 7 46.22 -0.98 -27.32
N ASP A 8 46.51 -0.39 -26.16
CA ASP A 8 47.21 0.89 -26.02
C ASP A 8 48.32 0.84 -24.93
N ASP A 9 49.53 1.33 -25.24
CA ASP A 9 50.61 1.56 -24.26
C ASP A 9 50.38 2.92 -23.56
N TYR A 10 50.38 2.94 -22.23
CA TYR A 10 50.06 4.14 -21.44
C TYR A 10 51.33 4.75 -20.82
N ILE A 11 51.91 5.74 -21.50
CA ILE A 11 53.09 6.46 -21.00
C ILE A 11 52.73 7.93 -20.83
N GLN A 12 52.84 8.43 -19.60
CA GLN A 12 52.51 9.84 -19.30
C GLN A 12 53.59 10.79 -19.84
N ASN A 13 54.88 10.40 -19.77
CA ASN A 13 56.01 11.17 -20.31
C ASN A 13 57.04 10.26 -21.01
N ILE A 14 57.43 10.57 -22.26
CA ILE A 14 58.49 9.86 -23.01
C ILE A 14 59.65 10.81 -23.27
N LEU A 15 60.83 10.48 -22.74
CA LEU A 15 62.06 11.26 -22.93
C LEU A 15 63.23 10.35 -23.38
N ALA A 16 64.21 10.94 -24.05
CA ALA A 16 65.52 10.35 -24.26
C ALA A 16 66.32 10.41 -22.95
N ALA A 17 67.39 9.64 -22.86
CA ALA A 17 68.26 9.58 -21.67
C ALA A 17 68.84 10.95 -21.26
N ASP A 18 68.90 11.93 -22.17
CA ASP A 18 69.34 13.29 -21.91
C ASP A 18 68.21 14.25 -21.48
N GLY A 19 67.00 13.74 -21.29
CA GLY A 19 65.81 14.49 -20.87
C GLY A 19 65.10 15.23 -22.00
N THR A 20 65.51 15.06 -23.25
CA THR A 20 64.79 15.61 -24.43
C THR A 20 63.67 14.67 -24.87
N PRO A 21 62.64 15.10 -25.63
CA PRO A 21 61.63 14.16 -26.13
C PRO A 21 62.27 13.09 -27.06
N ALA A 22 62.04 11.80 -26.79
CA ALA A 22 62.61 10.71 -27.58
C ALA A 22 61.82 10.41 -28.87
N PRO A 23 62.49 10.07 -30.00
CA PRO A 23 61.81 9.57 -31.19
C PRO A 23 61.20 8.18 -30.92
N MET A 24 59.90 8.00 -31.16
CA MET A 24 59.24 6.70 -30.96
C MET A 24 59.75 5.67 -31.96
N GLY A 25 60.32 4.58 -31.46
CA GLY A 25 60.64 3.36 -32.19
C GLY A 25 59.68 2.24 -31.80
N THR A 26 58.37 2.42 -31.98
CA THR A 26 57.42 1.31 -31.83
C THR A 26 57.46 0.46 -33.10
N GLY A 27 57.86 -0.81 -32.98
CA GLY A 27 57.74 -1.76 -34.07
C GLY A 27 56.29 -2.21 -34.19
N ILE A 28 55.38 -1.36 -34.67
CA ILE A 28 53.97 -1.71 -34.88
C ILE A 28 53.90 -2.54 -36.17
N PRO A 29 53.64 -3.86 -36.14
CA PRO A 29 53.52 -4.63 -37.37
C PRO A 29 52.27 -4.15 -38.11
N ALA A 30 52.46 -3.69 -39.34
CA ALA A 30 51.35 -3.46 -40.23
C ALA A 30 50.71 -4.81 -40.58
N ASN A 31 49.47 -4.99 -40.12
CA ASN A 31 48.46 -5.84 -40.76
C ASN A 31 48.59 -7.37 -40.51
N THR A 32 47.80 -7.90 -39.58
CA THR A 32 47.52 -9.33 -39.44
C THR A 32 46.02 -9.59 -39.30
N GLY A 33 45.32 -9.67 -40.44
CA GLY A 33 44.09 -10.48 -40.63
C GLY A 33 42.79 -10.07 -39.91
N ASN A 34 42.85 -9.37 -38.78
CA ASN A 34 41.72 -8.87 -38.01
C ASN A 34 41.76 -7.34 -38.03
N ASN A 35 40.61 -6.69 -38.22
CA ASN A 35 40.46 -5.22 -38.39
C ASN A 35 40.79 -4.38 -37.12
N GLN A 36 41.85 -4.70 -36.37
CA GLN A 36 42.27 -3.90 -35.21
C GLN A 36 43.25 -2.80 -35.63
N THR A 37 43.00 -1.56 -35.17
CA THR A 37 43.81 -0.37 -35.45
C THR A 37 44.35 0.14 -34.11
N THR A 38 45.67 0.12 -33.94
CA THR A 38 46.35 0.68 -32.75
C THR A 38 46.36 2.20 -32.79
N TYR A 39 46.05 2.84 -31.65
CA TYR A 39 46.09 4.28 -31.47
C TYR A 39 47.23 4.68 -30.52
N LEU A 40 47.64 5.95 -30.61
CA LEU A 40 48.48 6.62 -29.63
C LEU A 40 47.63 7.72 -29.00
N ALA A 41 47.34 7.59 -27.72
CA ALA A 41 46.61 8.59 -26.97
C ALA A 41 47.56 9.59 -26.30
N LEU A 42 47.25 10.88 -26.43
CA LEU A 42 48.01 11.98 -25.87
C LEU A 42 47.13 12.77 -24.89
N GLY A 43 47.70 13.18 -23.76
CA GLY A 43 47.03 14.10 -22.84
C GLY A 43 46.87 15.51 -23.43
N GLU A 44 45.96 16.31 -22.86
CA GLU A 44 45.62 17.67 -23.33
C GLU A 44 46.83 18.63 -23.34
N GLY A 45 47.87 18.36 -22.53
CA GLY A 45 49.08 19.17 -22.40
C GLY A 45 50.23 18.85 -23.38
N ILE A 46 50.09 17.86 -24.25
CA ILE A 46 51.15 17.43 -25.18
C ILE A 46 51.07 18.22 -26.49
N ASP A 47 52.19 18.78 -26.98
CA ASP A 47 52.19 19.49 -28.27
C ASP A 47 52.18 18.47 -29.42
N TYR A 48 51.10 18.48 -30.21
CA TYR A 48 50.91 17.60 -31.35
C TYR A 48 50.74 18.42 -32.63
N GLN A 49 51.53 18.08 -33.66
CA GLN A 49 51.37 18.66 -35.00
C GLN A 49 51.41 17.56 -36.06
N ALA A 50 50.38 17.50 -36.88
CA ALA A 50 50.40 16.70 -38.11
C ALA A 50 51.34 17.39 -39.13
N VAL A 51 52.54 16.84 -39.36
CA VAL A 51 53.48 17.40 -40.34
C VAL A 51 53.04 17.01 -41.76
N GLY A 52 53.39 17.85 -42.74
CA GLY A 52 52.89 17.92 -44.12
C GLY A 52 52.90 16.62 -44.96
N THR A 53 53.39 16.69 -46.20
CA THR A 53 53.03 15.74 -47.28
C THR A 53 53.40 14.27 -47.08
N ASP A 54 54.21 13.92 -46.06
CA ASP A 54 54.54 12.54 -45.69
C ASP A 54 53.57 11.92 -44.67
N GLY A 55 52.64 12.71 -44.11
CA GLY A 55 51.57 12.25 -43.21
C GLY A 55 52.06 11.82 -41.82
N LYS A 56 53.30 12.18 -41.46
CA LYS A 56 53.93 11.80 -40.19
C LYS A 56 53.81 12.90 -39.15
N PRO A 57 53.41 12.59 -37.90
CA PRO A 57 53.22 13.60 -36.87
C PRO A 57 54.52 13.96 -36.12
N THR A 58 54.56 15.14 -35.51
CA THR A 58 55.53 15.50 -34.48
C THR A 58 54.84 15.60 -33.12
N ILE A 59 55.50 15.09 -32.10
CA ILE A 59 55.07 15.15 -30.69
C ILE A 59 56.15 15.93 -29.95
N ASN A 60 55.78 17.03 -29.29
CA ASN A 60 56.69 17.97 -28.63
C ASN A 60 57.87 18.41 -29.54
N GLY A 61 57.59 18.63 -30.83
CA GLY A 61 58.58 19.05 -31.82
C GLY A 61 59.50 17.94 -32.36
N VAL A 62 59.34 16.69 -31.92
CA VAL A 62 60.14 15.54 -32.37
C VAL A 62 59.33 14.67 -33.33
N LYS A 63 59.93 14.30 -34.47
CA LYS A 63 59.27 13.53 -35.52
C LYS A 63 58.98 12.11 -35.05
N ASN A 64 57.77 11.63 -35.33
CA ASN A 64 57.36 10.25 -35.09
C ASN A 64 57.19 9.50 -36.42
N ASP A 65 58.13 8.60 -36.72
CA ASP A 65 58.12 7.86 -37.99
C ASP A 65 57.21 6.61 -37.97
N GLN A 66 56.72 6.18 -36.80
CA GLN A 66 56.00 4.91 -36.63
C GLN A 66 54.47 5.05 -36.65
N THR A 67 53.93 6.21 -36.26
CA THR A 67 52.49 6.47 -36.30
C THR A 67 52.11 7.38 -37.47
N THR A 68 50.82 7.42 -37.79
CA THR A 68 50.23 8.41 -38.70
C THR A 68 49.29 9.33 -37.93
N ALA A 69 49.03 10.52 -38.46
CA ALA A 69 48.10 11.47 -37.84
C ALA A 69 46.70 10.90 -37.54
N LYS A 70 46.27 9.84 -38.25
CA LYS A 70 44.98 9.16 -38.04
C LYS A 70 44.96 8.20 -36.85
N GLN A 71 46.14 7.78 -36.40
CA GLN A 71 46.32 6.88 -35.27
C GLN A 71 46.58 7.66 -33.99
N ILE A 72 46.61 9.00 -34.03
CA ILE A 72 46.81 9.81 -32.84
C ILE A 72 45.46 10.36 -32.38
N VAL A 73 45.14 10.12 -31.12
CA VAL A 73 44.01 10.72 -30.40
C VAL A 73 44.58 11.57 -29.28
N GLN A 74 43.96 12.72 -29.02
CA GLN A 74 44.40 13.63 -27.96
C GLN A 74 43.20 14.16 -27.20
N ASP A 75 43.31 14.22 -25.89
CA ASP A 75 42.30 14.87 -25.03
C ASP A 75 42.16 16.35 -25.41
N GLN A 76 40.93 16.84 -25.58
CA GLN A 76 40.69 18.23 -25.98
C GLN A 76 39.38 18.78 -25.40
N ASN A 77 39.39 20.04 -24.96
CA ASN A 77 38.19 20.85 -24.66
C ASN A 77 37.24 20.18 -23.66
N GLY A 78 37.79 19.56 -22.60
CA GLY A 78 37.01 18.85 -21.59
C GLY A 78 36.38 17.53 -22.07
N GLN A 79 36.76 17.03 -23.25
CA GLN A 79 36.53 15.64 -23.65
C GLN A 79 37.81 14.85 -23.46
N THR A 80 37.71 13.84 -22.62
CA THR A 80 38.83 12.98 -22.23
C THR A 80 38.69 11.64 -22.95
N PHE A 81 39.68 11.28 -23.77
CA PHE A 81 39.79 9.96 -24.39
C PHE A 81 40.25 8.94 -23.34
N ILE A 82 41.30 9.28 -22.56
CA ILE A 82 41.74 8.54 -21.36
C ILE A 82 41.97 9.54 -20.23
N ASP A 83 41.29 9.36 -19.10
CA ASP A 83 41.55 10.18 -17.91
C ASP A 83 42.81 9.65 -17.22
N PHE A 84 43.98 10.08 -17.68
CA PHE A 84 45.26 9.59 -17.18
C PHE A 84 45.42 9.75 -15.67
N ASP A 85 44.90 10.82 -15.07
CA ASP A 85 45.00 11.03 -13.61
C ASP A 85 44.13 10.02 -12.85
N SER A 86 42.90 9.80 -13.31
CA SER A 86 42.00 8.77 -12.77
C SER A 86 42.58 7.36 -12.97
N GLU A 87 43.04 7.05 -14.18
CA GLU A 87 43.55 5.72 -14.49
C GLU A 87 44.88 5.42 -13.81
N PHE A 88 45.80 6.37 -13.74
CA PHE A 88 47.01 6.18 -12.94
C PHE A 88 46.68 6.08 -11.44
N THR A 89 45.60 6.71 -10.96
CA THR A 89 45.12 6.49 -9.58
C THR A 89 44.62 5.06 -9.38
N HIS A 90 43.92 4.50 -10.37
CA HIS A 90 43.50 3.10 -10.36
C HIS A 90 44.69 2.13 -10.44
N LEU A 91 45.64 2.39 -11.33
CA LEU A 91 46.84 1.58 -11.53
C LEU A 91 47.76 1.63 -10.30
N ARG A 92 47.91 2.79 -9.65
CA ARG A 92 48.57 2.91 -8.34
C ARG A 92 47.91 2.06 -7.28
N SER A 93 46.58 2.13 -7.19
CA SER A 93 45.82 1.33 -6.23
C SER A 93 45.97 -0.18 -6.48
N ALA A 94 45.94 -0.60 -7.74
CA ALA A 94 46.19 -2.00 -8.13
C ALA A 94 47.62 -2.43 -7.79
N ASN A 95 48.61 -1.57 -8.00
CA ASN A 95 50.01 -1.82 -7.66
C ASN A 95 50.21 -1.93 -6.14
N ASP A 96 49.54 -1.09 -5.34
CA ASP A 96 49.52 -1.19 -3.87
C ASP A 96 48.86 -2.48 -3.40
N GLU A 97 47.82 -2.94 -4.09
CA GLU A 97 47.13 -4.18 -3.77
C GLU A 97 47.99 -5.41 -4.09
N LEU A 98 48.73 -5.39 -5.20
CA LEU A 98 49.78 -6.38 -5.50
C LEU A 98 50.82 -6.44 -4.37
N ALA A 99 51.28 -5.29 -3.87
CA ALA A 99 52.23 -5.24 -2.75
C ALA A 99 51.68 -5.87 -1.46
N LYS A 100 50.38 -5.71 -1.19
CA LYS A 100 49.71 -6.33 -0.04
C LYS A 100 49.59 -7.83 -0.22
N ASN A 101 49.11 -8.28 -1.39
CA ASN A 101 48.93 -9.70 -1.69
C ASN A 101 50.28 -10.45 -1.70
N ALA A 102 51.35 -9.77 -2.09
CA ALA A 102 52.70 -10.31 -2.03
C ALA A 102 53.19 -10.64 -0.61
N GLN A 103 52.56 -10.12 0.46
CA GLN A 103 52.87 -10.54 1.84
C GLN A 103 52.51 -12.01 2.12
N SER A 104 51.61 -12.57 1.32
CA SER A 104 51.25 -13.99 1.31
C SER A 104 51.46 -14.58 -0.08
N ALA A 105 52.57 -14.22 -0.74
CA ALA A 105 52.91 -14.73 -2.07
C ALA A 105 53.08 -16.25 -2.07
N ASP A 106 52.77 -16.87 -3.21
CA ASP A 106 52.95 -18.30 -3.44
C ASP A 106 54.42 -18.71 -3.47
N ILE A 107 55.26 -17.81 -4.01
CA ILE A 107 56.71 -17.93 -3.99
C ILE A 107 57.30 -16.62 -3.46
N VAL A 108 58.25 -16.73 -2.54
CA VAL A 108 58.99 -15.59 -1.98
C VAL A 108 60.49 -15.81 -2.19
N VAL A 109 61.15 -14.87 -2.86
CA VAL A 109 62.60 -14.86 -3.09
C VAL A 109 63.18 -13.54 -2.58
N GLU A 110 63.72 -13.58 -1.36
CA GLU A 110 64.40 -12.48 -0.70
C GLU A 110 65.92 -12.48 -0.96
N SER A 111 66.52 -13.65 -1.26
CA SER A 111 67.95 -13.78 -1.52
C SER A 111 68.29 -14.89 -2.53
N ASP A 112 69.48 -14.82 -3.13
CA ASP A 112 69.90 -15.71 -4.21
C ASP A 112 69.97 -17.21 -3.85
N ASP A 113 70.01 -17.55 -2.56
CA ASP A 113 70.00 -18.95 -2.08
C ASP A 113 68.61 -19.60 -2.16
N GLN A 114 67.55 -18.82 -2.40
CA GLN A 114 66.17 -19.30 -2.51
C GLN A 114 65.78 -19.71 -3.94
N PHE A 115 66.63 -19.47 -4.95
CA PHE A 115 66.41 -20.01 -6.29
C PHE A 115 66.60 -21.53 -6.34
N LEU A 116 65.77 -22.19 -7.14
CA LEU A 116 65.95 -23.61 -7.47
C LEU A 116 67.27 -23.82 -8.23
N LYS A 117 68.01 -24.88 -7.90
CA LYS A 117 69.20 -25.31 -8.65
C LYS A 117 68.98 -26.62 -9.39
N GLY A 118 69.46 -26.72 -10.62
CA GLY A 118 69.63 -27.99 -11.31
C GLY A 118 69.72 -27.86 -12.82
N THR A 119 70.54 -28.70 -13.44
CA THR A 119 70.59 -28.93 -14.89
C THR A 119 69.17 -29.23 -15.38
N LYS A 120 68.60 -28.35 -16.22
CA LYS A 120 67.34 -28.50 -16.97
C LYS A 120 66.71 -29.90 -16.83
N GLY A 121 65.76 -30.08 -15.92
CA GLY A 121 65.08 -31.36 -15.70
C GLY A 121 64.65 -31.73 -14.29
N LYS A 122 63.86 -32.81 -14.26
CA LYS A 122 63.03 -33.40 -13.19
C LYS A 122 63.72 -33.67 -11.83
N ASP A 123 65.04 -33.50 -11.73
CA ASP A 123 65.85 -33.79 -10.53
C ASP A 123 66.41 -32.51 -9.86
N ALA A 124 65.81 -31.34 -10.09
CA ALA A 124 66.23 -30.10 -9.44
C ALA A 124 65.98 -30.14 -7.91
N VAL A 125 66.98 -29.80 -7.10
CA VAL A 125 66.92 -29.84 -5.62
C VAL A 125 67.49 -28.54 -5.04
N TYR A 126 66.76 -27.92 -4.11
CA TYR A 126 67.21 -26.76 -3.33
C TYR A 126 68.49 -27.10 -2.53
N THR A 127 69.59 -26.35 -2.73
CA THR A 127 70.77 -26.44 -1.84
C THR A 127 71.29 -25.05 -1.46
N ALA A 128 71.68 -24.89 -0.20
CA ALA A 128 71.93 -23.63 0.51
C ALA A 128 73.15 -22.78 0.07
N SER A 129 73.64 -22.87 -1.18
CA SER A 129 74.72 -21.99 -1.66
C SER A 129 74.62 -21.70 -3.17
N GLY A 130 73.77 -20.74 -3.56
CA GLY A 130 73.36 -20.35 -4.93
C GLY A 130 74.34 -20.66 -6.06
N ASP A 131 73.89 -21.43 -7.06
CA ASP A 131 74.55 -21.47 -8.37
C ASP A 131 73.95 -20.33 -9.16
N LEU A 132 74.60 -19.17 -9.09
CA LEU A 132 74.09 -17.95 -9.72
C LEU A 132 73.95 -18.11 -11.25
N ASN A 133 74.60 -19.10 -11.87
CA ASN A 133 74.44 -19.35 -13.31
C ASN A 133 73.12 -20.03 -13.68
N ASN A 134 72.37 -20.55 -12.69
CA ASN A 134 71.14 -21.32 -12.90
C ASN A 134 70.07 -20.89 -11.89
N ARG A 135 69.53 -19.68 -12.03
CA ARG A 135 68.48 -19.14 -11.16
C ARG A 135 67.12 -19.47 -11.77
N VAL A 136 66.34 -20.33 -11.11
CA VAL A 136 65.04 -20.79 -11.61
C VAL A 136 63.93 -20.50 -10.60
N ILE A 137 62.80 -19.98 -11.10
CA ILE A 137 61.50 -19.96 -10.41
C ILE A 137 60.55 -20.88 -11.17
N ASP A 138 60.05 -21.92 -10.52
CA ASP A 138 59.15 -22.91 -11.13
C ASP A 138 57.74 -22.79 -10.53
N VAL A 139 56.77 -22.41 -11.37
CA VAL A 139 55.36 -22.25 -10.98
C VAL A 139 54.48 -23.43 -11.39
N SER A 140 55.02 -24.42 -12.09
CA SER A 140 54.25 -25.53 -12.67
C SER A 140 53.42 -26.30 -11.62
N GLN A 141 53.95 -26.47 -10.40
CA GLN A 141 53.28 -27.17 -9.29
C GLN A 141 52.17 -26.37 -8.61
N ILE A 142 52.02 -25.08 -8.93
CA ILE A 142 51.08 -24.19 -8.24
C ILE A 142 49.73 -24.32 -8.92
N ASP A 143 48.81 -25.04 -8.28
CA ASP A 143 47.43 -25.24 -8.75
C ASP A 143 46.55 -24.02 -8.44
N LYS A 144 46.89 -22.87 -9.05
CA LYS A 144 46.14 -21.61 -8.99
C LYS A 144 46.08 -20.95 -10.35
N GLU A 145 44.94 -20.30 -10.64
CA GLU A 145 44.79 -19.44 -11.81
C GLU A 145 45.60 -18.14 -11.68
N ALA A 146 45.71 -17.57 -10.49
CA ALA A 146 46.57 -16.40 -10.21
C ALA A 146 47.71 -16.80 -9.28
N VAL A 147 48.94 -16.71 -9.77
CA VAL A 147 50.18 -17.02 -9.04
C VAL A 147 50.89 -15.73 -8.68
N VAL A 148 51.12 -15.49 -7.39
CA VAL A 148 51.83 -14.30 -6.91
C VAL A 148 53.23 -14.67 -6.46
N ILE A 149 54.23 -14.01 -7.04
CA ILE A 149 55.65 -14.17 -6.74
C ILE A 149 56.16 -12.87 -6.13
N LYS A 150 56.70 -12.91 -4.91
CA LYS A 150 57.42 -11.77 -4.31
C LYS A 150 58.91 -11.93 -4.56
N LEU A 151 59.52 -10.94 -5.21
CA LEU A 151 60.97 -10.87 -5.43
C LEU A 151 61.56 -9.65 -4.75
N ASN A 152 62.64 -9.83 -4.01
CA ASN A 152 63.43 -8.72 -3.53
C ASN A 152 64.24 -8.12 -4.68
N ALA A 153 64.18 -6.81 -4.87
CA ALA A 153 64.88 -6.11 -5.94
C ALA A 153 66.39 -6.43 -5.99
N ALA A 154 67.03 -6.70 -4.85
CA ALA A 154 68.47 -6.98 -4.78
C ALA A 154 68.87 -8.21 -5.60
N VAL A 155 68.00 -9.21 -5.75
CA VAL A 155 68.32 -10.42 -6.53
C VAL A 155 68.38 -10.12 -8.03
N LEU A 156 67.75 -9.04 -8.52
CA LEU A 156 67.76 -8.67 -9.93
C LEU A 156 69.00 -7.82 -10.31
N ALA A 157 69.76 -7.36 -9.32
CA ALA A 157 70.93 -6.49 -9.52
C ALA A 157 72.17 -7.24 -10.03
N ASP A 158 72.20 -8.58 -10.03
CA ASP A 158 73.29 -9.34 -10.66
C ASP A 158 73.07 -9.53 -12.17
N THR A 159 74.15 -9.74 -12.92
CA THR A 159 74.20 -9.99 -14.36
C THR A 159 73.74 -11.39 -14.79
N TYR A 160 73.52 -12.31 -13.84
CA TYR A 160 73.11 -13.67 -14.14
C TYR A 160 71.63 -13.78 -14.55
N THR A 161 71.35 -14.71 -15.46
CA THR A 161 70.00 -14.97 -15.99
C THR A 161 69.06 -15.52 -14.92
N LEU A 162 67.80 -15.07 -14.94
CA LEU A 162 66.68 -15.63 -14.18
C LEU A 162 65.69 -16.31 -15.14
N ASP A 163 65.48 -17.61 -14.94
CA ASP A 163 64.56 -18.45 -15.70
C ASP A 163 63.26 -18.63 -14.90
N ILE A 164 62.10 -18.37 -15.53
CA ILE A 164 60.77 -18.60 -14.96
C ILE A 164 60.08 -19.67 -15.81
N VAL A 165 59.69 -20.77 -15.18
CA VAL A 165 59.28 -22.01 -15.87
C VAL A 165 57.93 -22.51 -15.38
N GLY A 166 57.22 -23.25 -16.24
CA GLY A 166 55.89 -23.78 -15.92
C GLY A 166 54.74 -22.83 -16.24
N LEU A 167 54.97 -21.88 -17.15
CA LEU A 167 53.95 -20.94 -17.61
C LEU A 167 53.00 -21.61 -18.61
N GLU A 168 51.74 -21.21 -18.64
CA GLU A 168 50.76 -21.73 -19.59
C GLU A 168 50.47 -20.70 -20.69
N ALA A 169 50.32 -21.17 -21.94
CA ALA A 169 49.97 -20.33 -23.08
C ALA A 169 48.45 -20.22 -23.22
N ALA A 170 47.91 -19.05 -23.62
CA ALA A 170 46.47 -18.81 -23.45
C ALA A 170 45.51 -19.71 -24.25
N ASN A 171 46.04 -20.44 -25.23
CA ASN A 171 45.29 -21.34 -26.11
C ASN A 171 45.38 -22.82 -25.66
N ALA A 172 45.99 -23.12 -24.51
CA ALA A 172 45.92 -24.46 -23.93
C ALA A 172 44.48 -24.73 -23.44
N SER A 173 44.02 -25.97 -23.51
CA SER A 173 42.66 -26.36 -23.07
C SER A 173 42.44 -26.29 -21.55
N ASP A 174 43.48 -25.93 -20.80
CA ASP A 174 43.49 -25.76 -19.34
C ASP A 174 43.38 -24.27 -19.00
N THR A 175 42.87 -23.94 -17.81
CA THR A 175 42.75 -22.57 -17.30
C THR A 175 44.12 -21.92 -17.14
N ASN A 176 44.42 -20.90 -17.97
CA ASN A 176 45.72 -20.23 -18.01
C ASN A 176 46.14 -19.65 -16.65
N LYS A 177 47.34 -19.98 -16.19
CA LYS A 177 47.98 -19.30 -15.06
C LYS A 177 48.38 -17.87 -15.42
N GLU A 178 47.88 -16.93 -14.64
CA GLU A 178 48.28 -15.52 -14.58
C GLU A 178 49.36 -15.35 -13.52
N VAL A 179 50.57 -14.93 -13.93
CA VAL A 179 51.72 -14.81 -13.02
C VAL A 179 52.04 -13.34 -12.73
N PHE A 180 51.84 -12.96 -11.47
CA PHE A 180 52.13 -11.64 -10.93
C PHE A 180 53.47 -11.65 -10.20
N ILE A 181 54.43 -10.90 -10.72
CA ILE A 181 55.77 -10.81 -10.12
C ILE A 181 55.91 -9.45 -9.46
N VAL A 182 55.85 -9.43 -8.14
CA VAL A 182 55.96 -8.22 -7.33
C VAL A 182 57.41 -8.06 -6.89
N VAL A 183 58.11 -7.16 -7.55
CA VAL A 183 59.47 -6.75 -7.20
C VAL A 183 59.40 -5.69 -6.12
N ASP A 184 59.95 -5.98 -4.95
CA ASP A 184 59.94 -5.11 -3.79
C ASP A 184 61.33 -4.54 -3.50
N GLY A 185 61.43 -3.22 -3.43
CA GLY A 185 62.67 -2.51 -3.07
C GLY A 185 63.02 -2.54 -1.57
N GLU A 186 62.12 -3.03 -0.71
CA GLU A 186 62.31 -3.18 0.75
C GLU A 186 62.86 -1.92 1.45
N GLY A 187 62.29 -0.76 1.15
CA GLY A 187 62.71 0.54 1.65
C GLY A 187 63.55 1.35 0.66
N SER A 188 64.08 0.73 -0.40
CA SER A 188 64.68 1.42 -1.54
C SER A 188 63.60 1.89 -2.51
N ASP A 189 63.67 3.15 -2.95
CA ASP A 189 62.81 3.67 -4.02
C ASP A 189 63.41 3.51 -5.42
N SER A 190 64.55 2.81 -5.54
CA SER A 190 65.26 2.57 -6.80
C SER A 190 65.68 1.11 -6.98
N VAL A 191 65.59 0.60 -8.21
CA VAL A 191 65.94 -0.77 -8.59
C VAL A 191 66.76 -0.77 -9.87
N THR A 192 67.86 -1.53 -9.89
CA THR A 192 68.68 -1.77 -11.09
C THR A 192 68.60 -3.24 -11.45
N ILE A 193 68.31 -3.53 -12.72
CA ILE A 193 68.15 -4.89 -13.24
C ILE A 193 69.21 -5.16 -14.30
N ASN A 194 70.18 -5.99 -13.95
CA ASN A 194 71.34 -6.28 -14.80
C ASN A 194 71.19 -7.62 -15.55
N GLY A 195 70.54 -8.60 -14.93
CA GLY A 195 70.40 -9.95 -15.46
C GLY A 195 69.36 -10.08 -16.57
N LYS A 196 69.52 -11.09 -17.42
CA LYS A 196 68.52 -11.44 -18.44
C LYS A 196 67.37 -12.21 -17.82
N ILE A 197 66.15 -11.97 -18.28
CA ILE A 197 64.96 -12.74 -17.88
C ILE A 197 64.58 -13.68 -19.01
N LYS A 198 64.28 -14.94 -18.68
CA LYS A 198 63.78 -15.93 -19.63
C LYS A 198 62.49 -16.55 -19.12
N LEU A 199 61.52 -16.66 -20.01
CA LEU A 199 60.22 -17.26 -19.72
C LEU A 199 60.08 -18.56 -20.51
N TYR A 200 59.64 -19.62 -19.84
CA TYR A 200 59.42 -20.93 -20.44
C TYR A 200 57.96 -21.34 -20.27
N TYR A 201 57.32 -21.61 -21.40
CA TYR A 201 55.92 -21.99 -21.50
C TYR A 201 55.77 -23.47 -21.82
N LYS A 202 54.68 -24.07 -21.36
CA LYS A 202 54.36 -25.47 -21.61
C LYS A 202 54.28 -25.70 -23.11
N ALA A 203 55.12 -26.59 -23.63
CA ALA A 203 55.15 -26.86 -25.06
C ALA A 203 53.77 -27.39 -25.50
N GLY A 204 53.20 -26.81 -26.55
CA GLY A 204 51.99 -27.33 -27.18
C GLY A 204 52.20 -28.78 -27.65
N GLU A 205 51.12 -29.55 -27.84
CA GLU A 205 51.17 -30.99 -28.15
C GLU A 205 51.95 -31.36 -29.43
N ASN A 206 52.41 -30.40 -30.25
CA ASN A 206 53.07 -30.62 -31.53
C ASN A 206 54.59 -30.34 -31.50
N PRO A 207 55.46 -31.37 -31.62
CA PRO A 207 56.92 -31.23 -31.49
C PRO A 207 57.62 -30.43 -32.62
N ALA A 208 56.89 -29.97 -33.63
CA ALA A 208 57.44 -29.30 -34.81
C ALA A 208 57.64 -27.78 -34.64
N ASP A 209 57.04 -27.18 -33.61
CA ASP A 209 57.14 -25.74 -33.32
C ASP A 209 58.23 -25.38 -32.30
N VAL A 210 59.07 -26.35 -31.92
CA VAL A 210 60.17 -26.15 -30.97
C VAL A 210 61.35 -25.44 -31.64
N THR A 211 61.29 -24.12 -31.73
CA THR A 211 62.46 -23.27 -32.01
C THR A 211 62.83 -22.50 -30.74
N GLY A 212 63.95 -22.85 -30.11
CA GLY A 212 64.39 -22.24 -28.83
C GLY A 212 65.07 -23.26 -27.92
N ASN A 213 65.60 -22.84 -26.77
CA ASN A 213 66.08 -23.81 -25.78
C ASN A 213 64.88 -24.40 -25.02
N THR A 214 64.94 -25.69 -24.68
CA THR A 214 63.91 -26.31 -23.83
C THR A 214 64.35 -26.34 -22.36
N PHE A 215 63.37 -26.41 -21.46
CA PHE A 215 63.52 -26.70 -20.04
C PHE A 215 62.64 -27.92 -19.70
N VAL A 216 62.96 -28.69 -18.66
CA VAL A 216 62.07 -29.75 -18.19
C VAL A 216 61.70 -29.43 -16.75
N ASP A 217 60.40 -29.20 -16.49
CA ASP A 217 59.88 -28.75 -15.21
C ASP A 217 59.98 -29.83 -14.11
N ASN A 218 59.63 -29.49 -12.87
CA ASN A 218 59.64 -30.44 -11.76
C ASN A 218 58.58 -31.56 -11.88
N GLN A 219 57.68 -31.50 -12.88
CA GLN A 219 56.68 -32.53 -13.16
C GLN A 219 57.20 -33.50 -14.24
N GLY A 220 58.24 -33.10 -14.96
CA GLY A 220 58.80 -33.82 -16.08
C GLY A 220 58.21 -33.40 -17.44
N ASN A 221 57.47 -32.29 -17.50
CA ASN A 221 56.99 -31.72 -18.75
C ASN A 221 58.12 -30.97 -19.47
N THR A 222 58.08 -30.92 -20.80
CA THR A 222 59.02 -30.12 -21.58
C THR A 222 58.43 -28.74 -21.84
N GLU A 223 59.13 -27.72 -21.39
CA GLU A 223 58.80 -26.31 -21.50
C GLU A 223 59.70 -25.67 -22.58
N GLN A 224 59.15 -24.76 -23.38
CA GLN A 224 59.86 -24.07 -24.45
C GLN A 224 60.17 -22.63 -24.06
N GLU A 225 61.43 -22.21 -24.24
CA GLU A 225 61.85 -20.81 -24.07
C GLU A 225 61.15 -19.94 -25.11
N ARG A 226 60.55 -18.84 -24.66
CA ARG A 226 60.05 -17.78 -25.53
C ARG A 226 61.21 -16.93 -26.04
N LEU A 227 61.35 -16.83 -27.37
CA LEU A 227 62.46 -16.08 -27.96
C LEU A 227 62.19 -14.57 -28.03
N GLU A 228 63.20 -13.76 -27.71
CA GLU A 228 63.20 -12.29 -27.85
C GLU A 228 62.95 -11.80 -29.31
N THR A 229 62.83 -12.71 -30.29
CA THR A 229 62.60 -12.41 -31.71
C THR A 229 61.24 -12.90 -32.22
N GLU A 230 60.38 -13.46 -31.37
CA GLU A 230 59.03 -13.85 -31.75
C GLU A 230 58.15 -12.60 -31.90
N LEU A 231 57.68 -12.35 -33.14
CA LEU A 231 57.01 -11.09 -33.52
C LEU A 231 55.53 -11.26 -33.89
N MET A 232 54.95 -12.46 -33.72
CA MET A 232 53.65 -12.79 -34.34
C MET A 232 52.67 -13.61 -33.48
N ASP A 233 53.10 -14.18 -32.36
CA ASP A 233 52.20 -14.81 -31.38
C ASP A 233 52.28 -14.05 -30.05
N PHE A 234 51.14 -13.50 -29.65
CA PHE A 234 51.00 -12.68 -28.44
C PHE A 234 49.97 -13.26 -27.46
N ALA A 235 49.38 -14.41 -27.80
CA ALA A 235 48.35 -15.04 -26.98
C ALA A 235 48.92 -15.60 -25.68
N ASP A 236 50.22 -15.80 -25.57
CA ASP A 236 50.91 -16.35 -24.40
C ASP A 236 51.28 -15.33 -23.31
N SER A 237 50.79 -14.07 -23.39
CA SER A 237 51.14 -13.02 -22.43
C SER A 237 50.46 -13.19 -21.07
N THR A 238 51.11 -13.94 -20.19
CA THR A 238 50.58 -14.27 -18.86
C THR A 238 51.51 -13.86 -17.71
N VAL A 239 52.46 -12.95 -17.96
CA VAL A 239 53.39 -12.43 -16.92
C VAL A 239 53.31 -10.89 -16.78
N LEU A 240 53.00 -10.42 -15.56
CA LEU A 240 52.96 -9.01 -15.18
C LEU A 240 53.95 -8.73 -14.06
N TRP A 241 54.86 -7.78 -14.31
CA TRP A 241 55.84 -7.30 -13.35
C TRP A 241 55.34 -6.02 -12.67
N SER A 242 55.19 -6.07 -11.36
CA SER A 242 54.79 -4.94 -10.51
C SER A 242 55.97 -4.51 -9.66
N PHE A 243 56.23 -3.21 -9.60
CA PHE A 243 57.35 -2.65 -8.85
C PHE A 243 56.84 -1.83 -7.66
N THR A 244 57.32 -2.20 -6.47
CA THR A 244 56.80 -1.68 -5.20
C THR A 244 57.95 -1.40 -4.24
N ASN A 245 57.70 -0.59 -3.21
CA ASN A 245 58.66 -0.33 -2.16
C ASN A 245 57.98 -0.47 -0.81
N THR A 246 58.13 -1.60 -0.15
CA THR A 246 57.50 -1.81 1.16
C THR A 246 58.47 -1.63 2.32
N THR A 247 57.95 -1.18 3.45
CA THR A 247 58.67 -1.13 4.73
C THR A 247 57.79 -1.66 5.84
N GLN A 248 58.34 -2.43 6.76
CA GLN A 248 57.64 -2.89 7.95
C GLN A 248 58.04 -2.05 9.17
N VAL A 249 57.08 -1.33 9.75
CA VAL A 249 57.29 -0.54 10.97
C VAL A 249 56.34 -1.04 12.05
N ALA A 250 56.89 -1.53 13.17
CA ALA A 250 56.13 -2.07 14.30
C ALA A 250 55.08 -3.13 13.92
N GLY A 251 55.40 -4.01 12.96
CA GLY A 251 54.51 -5.06 12.48
C GLY A 251 53.40 -4.60 11.52
N LYS A 252 53.42 -3.34 11.06
CA LYS A 252 52.52 -2.82 10.04
C LYS A 252 53.25 -2.62 8.72
N LEU A 253 52.67 -3.14 7.64
CA LEU A 253 53.15 -2.92 6.27
C LEU A 253 52.84 -1.49 5.85
N SER A 254 53.87 -0.77 5.39
CA SER A 254 53.75 0.52 4.74
C SER A 254 54.23 0.40 3.30
N ILE A 255 53.41 0.84 2.35
CA ILE A 255 53.71 0.79 0.92
C ILE A 255 54.13 2.20 0.49
N GLY A 256 55.37 2.33 0.10
CA GLY A 256 55.97 3.51 -0.50
C GLY A 256 56.03 3.41 -2.02
N LYS A 257 56.50 4.48 -2.64
CA LYS A 257 56.58 4.59 -4.11
C LYS A 257 57.93 4.08 -4.62
N MET A 258 57.88 3.25 -5.66
CA MET A 258 59.04 2.98 -6.51
C MET A 258 59.21 4.18 -7.45
N LYS A 259 60.41 4.76 -7.51
CA LYS A 259 60.69 5.97 -8.28
C LYS A 259 61.61 5.73 -9.47
N ASN A 260 62.60 4.85 -9.38
CA ASN A 260 63.55 4.62 -10.46
C ASN A 260 63.71 3.13 -10.75
N ILE A 261 63.59 2.73 -12.01
CA ILE A 261 63.83 1.37 -12.47
C ILE A 261 64.80 1.44 -13.66
N GLU A 262 66.00 0.89 -13.51
CA GLU A 262 67.02 0.85 -14.55
C GLU A 262 67.10 -0.55 -15.16
N LEU A 263 66.85 -0.67 -16.47
CA LEU A 263 66.95 -1.91 -17.22
C LEU A 263 68.24 -1.92 -18.04
N HIS A 264 69.14 -2.87 -17.80
CA HIS A 264 70.42 -3.01 -18.53
C HIS A 264 70.49 -4.25 -19.44
N SER A 265 69.41 -5.03 -19.50
CA SER A 265 69.29 -6.24 -20.33
C SER A 265 67.91 -6.30 -20.99
N PRO A 266 67.74 -6.99 -22.14
CA PRO A 266 66.44 -7.19 -22.77
C PRO A 266 65.38 -7.67 -21.78
N TRP A 267 64.20 -7.07 -21.85
CA TRP A 267 63.11 -7.32 -20.91
C TRP A 267 61.97 -8.09 -21.57
N ILE A 268 61.39 -9.02 -20.82
CA ILE A 268 60.22 -9.79 -21.25
C ILE A 268 59.16 -9.79 -20.13
N GLY A 269 57.96 -9.34 -20.46
CA GLY A 269 56.82 -9.20 -19.56
C GLY A 269 56.33 -7.75 -19.48
N SER A 270 55.03 -7.59 -19.23
CA SER A 270 54.46 -6.26 -19.06
C SER A 270 54.90 -5.65 -17.72
N ILE A 271 55.18 -4.35 -17.69
CA ILE A 271 55.66 -3.60 -16.53
C ILE A 271 54.55 -2.68 -16.01
N LEU A 272 54.21 -2.83 -14.73
CA LEU A 272 53.34 -1.93 -13.96
C LEU A 272 54.17 -1.20 -12.89
N ALA A 273 54.49 0.06 -13.17
CA ALA A 273 55.26 0.92 -12.27
C ALA A 273 54.75 2.38 -12.33
N PRO A 274 53.49 2.64 -11.94
CA PRO A 274 52.77 3.89 -12.25
C PRO A 274 53.32 5.14 -11.54
N ASP A 275 54.27 4.99 -10.61
CA ASP A 275 54.94 6.10 -9.91
C ASP A 275 56.43 6.24 -10.29
N ALA A 276 56.93 5.38 -11.19
CA ALA A 276 58.36 5.27 -11.48
C ALA A 276 58.76 5.92 -12.81
N THR A 277 60.00 6.39 -12.85
CA THR A 277 60.79 6.54 -14.07
C THR A 277 61.41 5.19 -14.43
N VAL A 278 61.10 4.67 -15.60
CA VAL A 278 61.68 3.44 -16.15
C VAL A 278 62.70 3.80 -17.22
N ASP A 279 63.98 3.53 -16.99
CA ASP A 279 65.07 3.71 -17.95
C ASP A 279 65.38 2.40 -18.69
N GLY A 280 64.92 2.30 -19.93
CA GLY A 280 65.21 1.23 -20.89
C GLY A 280 66.12 1.69 -22.02
N THR A 281 66.98 2.69 -21.80
CA THR A 281 67.86 3.22 -22.85
C THR A 281 68.77 2.12 -23.41
N GLY A 282 68.66 1.88 -24.73
CA GLY A 282 69.43 0.84 -25.43
C GLY A 282 68.95 -0.60 -25.18
N VAL A 283 67.80 -0.79 -24.53
CA VAL A 283 67.23 -2.11 -24.20
C VAL A 283 65.94 -2.34 -24.98
N ASN A 284 65.78 -3.55 -25.53
CA ASN A 284 64.51 -3.98 -26.13
C ASN A 284 63.57 -4.52 -25.04
N ILE A 285 62.31 -4.12 -25.08
CA ILE A 285 61.29 -4.57 -24.15
C ILE A 285 60.18 -5.27 -24.94
N GLN A 286 59.88 -6.51 -24.55
CA GLN A 286 58.72 -7.26 -25.03
C GLN A 286 57.64 -7.26 -23.97
N GLY A 287 56.64 -6.41 -24.11
CA GLY A 287 55.60 -6.19 -23.11
C GLY A 287 55.18 -4.71 -23.03
N SER A 288 53.99 -4.47 -22.50
CA SER A 288 53.48 -3.11 -22.27
C SER A 288 54.18 -2.46 -21.09
N VAL A 289 54.40 -1.15 -21.14
CA VAL A 289 55.04 -0.38 -20.05
C VAL A 289 54.09 0.68 -19.53
N ILE A 290 53.74 0.58 -18.24
CA ILE A 290 52.96 1.58 -17.51
C ILE A 290 53.88 2.25 -16.49
N ALA A 291 54.25 3.50 -16.77
CA ALA A 291 55.18 4.28 -15.96
C ALA A 291 54.80 5.77 -15.95
N ASP A 292 55.21 6.49 -14.90
CA ASP A 292 55.09 7.95 -14.85
C ASP A 292 55.99 8.60 -15.91
N THR A 293 57.21 8.08 -16.05
CA THR A 293 58.16 8.50 -17.09
C THR A 293 58.86 7.29 -17.69
N TYR A 294 58.99 7.23 -19.01
CA TYR A 294 59.82 6.24 -19.69
C TYR A 294 60.99 6.94 -20.40
N LEU A 295 62.21 6.50 -20.07
CA LEU A 295 63.45 6.92 -20.73
C LEU A 295 63.92 5.78 -21.61
N GLY A 296 63.96 5.97 -22.93
CA GLY A 296 64.34 4.85 -23.79
C GLY A 296 64.57 5.20 -25.25
N SER A 297 65.47 4.43 -25.88
CA SER A 297 65.74 4.48 -27.32
C SER A 297 65.71 3.10 -27.99
N GLY A 298 65.33 2.05 -27.25
CA GLY A 298 65.20 0.68 -27.75
C GLY A 298 63.79 0.39 -28.30
N SER A 299 63.63 -0.76 -28.96
CA SER A 299 62.34 -1.17 -29.54
C SER A 299 61.40 -1.69 -28.46
N LEU A 300 60.16 -1.21 -28.46
CA LEU A 300 59.05 -1.81 -27.73
C LEU A 300 58.29 -2.74 -28.67
N TYR A 301 58.11 -4.00 -28.26
CA TYR A 301 57.31 -4.99 -28.98
C TYR A 301 56.04 -5.29 -28.20
N ARG A 302 54.93 -5.29 -28.95
CA ARG A 302 53.59 -5.59 -28.44
C ARG A 302 53.59 -6.99 -27.80
N TRP A 303 53.20 -7.08 -26.53
CA TRP A 303 52.94 -8.36 -25.85
C TRP A 303 52.01 -8.10 -24.67
N ASP A 304 50.78 -7.71 -25.01
CA ASP A 304 49.80 -7.17 -24.08
C ASP A 304 49.41 -8.27 -23.10
N TRP A 305 49.57 -7.99 -21.80
CA TRP A 305 49.15 -8.90 -20.75
C TRP A 305 47.68 -9.31 -20.94
N GLN A 306 47.44 -10.61 -21.07
CA GLN A 306 46.13 -11.20 -21.37
C GLN A 306 45.33 -11.56 -20.11
N GLY A 307 45.94 -11.50 -18.93
CA GLY A 307 45.28 -11.87 -17.67
C GLY A 307 44.29 -10.81 -17.16
N GLU A 308 43.38 -11.22 -16.28
CA GLU A 308 42.50 -10.36 -15.50
C GLU A 308 43.02 -10.26 -14.06
N PHE A 309 43.89 -9.29 -13.76
CA PHE A 309 44.15 -8.99 -12.36
C PHE A 309 42.91 -8.36 -11.72
N SER A 310 42.14 -9.21 -11.08
CA SER A 310 41.10 -8.84 -10.15
C SER A 310 41.61 -9.30 -8.80
N PRO A 311 42.46 -8.51 -8.11
CA PRO A 311 42.83 -8.82 -6.73
C PRO A 311 41.59 -8.77 -5.84
N ASN A 312 40.56 -8.06 -6.32
CA ASN A 312 39.17 -8.19 -5.93
C ASN A 312 38.23 -8.80 -6.97
N LYS A 313 38.60 -9.92 -7.63
CA LYS A 313 37.56 -10.82 -8.12
C LYS A 313 36.93 -11.34 -6.83
N THR A 314 35.87 -10.66 -6.37
CA THR A 314 34.71 -11.46 -6.01
C THR A 314 34.61 -12.44 -7.15
N ASN A 315 34.68 -13.73 -6.81
CA ASN A 315 34.18 -14.74 -7.71
C ASN A 315 32.76 -14.25 -7.95
N GLY A 316 32.54 -13.44 -9.01
CA GLY A 316 31.47 -12.44 -9.13
C GLY A 316 30.12 -13.09 -9.41
N GLU A 317 30.08 -14.35 -9.02
CA GLU A 317 29.10 -15.37 -9.15
C GLU A 317 28.66 -15.85 -7.76
N LYS A 318 29.31 -15.52 -6.63
CA LYS A 318 28.96 -16.07 -5.29
C LYS A 318 28.65 -15.00 -4.26
N VAL A 319 27.43 -15.02 -3.72
CA VAL A 319 27.06 -14.31 -2.49
C VAL A 319 27.12 -15.32 -1.35
N MET A 320 28.12 -15.19 -0.48
CA MET A 320 28.19 -16.04 0.70
C MET A 320 27.17 -15.58 1.73
N VAL A 321 26.46 -16.52 2.36
CA VAL A 321 25.51 -16.19 3.42
C VAL A 321 26.05 -16.64 4.76
N GLU A 322 26.03 -15.75 5.75
CA GLU A 322 26.26 -16.07 7.15
C GLU A 322 25.03 -15.79 7.98
N LYS A 323 24.64 -16.80 8.77
CA LYS A 323 23.47 -16.74 9.64
C LYS A 323 23.85 -16.78 11.10
N TYR A 324 23.21 -15.93 11.88
CA TYR A 324 23.37 -15.83 13.32
C TYR A 324 22.00 -15.84 14.00
N ASP A 325 21.94 -16.41 15.20
CA ASP A 325 20.78 -16.28 16.07
C ASP A 325 20.66 -14.83 16.55
N GLY A 326 19.51 -14.20 16.30
CA GLY A 326 19.23 -12.82 16.68
C GLY A 326 19.28 -12.56 18.18
N HIS A 327 19.05 -13.58 19.00
CA HIS A 327 19.00 -13.53 20.46
C HIS A 327 20.34 -13.85 21.11
N THR A 328 20.92 -15.00 20.79
CA THR A 328 22.18 -15.47 21.41
C THR A 328 23.41 -14.86 20.75
N LYS A 329 23.26 -14.33 19.52
CA LYS A 329 24.35 -13.86 18.65
C LYS A 329 25.32 -14.96 18.22
N GLU A 330 24.98 -16.23 18.46
CA GLU A 330 25.79 -17.37 18.02
C GLU A 330 25.57 -17.67 16.53
N LYS A 331 26.61 -18.16 15.85
CA LYS A 331 26.54 -18.52 14.42
C LYS A 331 25.72 -19.80 14.25
N LEU A 332 24.77 -19.80 13.32
CA LEU A 332 24.01 -20.98 12.94
C LEU A 332 24.88 -21.86 12.01
N THR A 333 25.24 -23.07 12.46
CA THR A 333 26.16 -23.96 11.72
C THR A 333 25.58 -25.34 11.40
N ASP A 334 24.32 -25.61 11.78
CA ASP A 334 23.67 -26.89 11.47
C ASP A 334 23.24 -26.91 10.00
N GLU A 335 23.84 -27.82 9.22
CA GLU A 335 23.55 -28.00 7.78
C GLU A 335 22.05 -28.19 7.53
N LYS A 336 21.32 -28.91 8.39
CA LYS A 336 19.88 -29.15 8.21
C LYS A 336 19.01 -27.91 8.37
N LEU A 337 19.46 -26.91 9.13
CA LEU A 337 18.74 -25.65 9.29
C LEU A 337 18.83 -24.82 8.00
N MET A 338 19.86 -25.04 7.17
CA MET A 338 20.15 -24.24 5.98
C MET A 338 19.45 -24.74 4.71
N ASP A 339 18.92 -25.98 4.68
CA ASP A 339 18.22 -26.58 3.53
C ASP A 339 17.01 -25.75 3.03
N THR A 340 16.37 -24.99 3.92
CA THR A 340 15.15 -24.20 3.62
C THR A 340 15.43 -22.73 3.33
N LEU A 341 16.67 -22.29 3.50
CA LEU A 341 17.07 -20.89 3.36
C LEU A 341 17.03 -20.49 1.88
N THR A 342 16.41 -19.36 1.57
CA THR A 342 16.39 -18.81 0.20
C THR A 342 16.45 -17.28 0.21
N TYR A 343 17.14 -16.70 -0.77
CA TYR A 343 17.17 -15.26 -1.03
C TYR A 343 16.81 -14.94 -2.46
N THR A 344 16.53 -13.67 -2.71
CA THR A 344 16.50 -13.11 -4.06
C THR A 344 17.47 -11.95 -4.18
N VAL A 345 18.23 -11.92 -5.26
CA VAL A 345 19.05 -10.79 -5.68
C VAL A 345 18.43 -10.21 -6.94
N THR A 346 18.08 -8.92 -6.91
CA THR A 346 17.43 -8.23 -8.02
C THR A 346 18.30 -7.09 -8.51
N ASN A 347 18.61 -7.07 -9.80
CA ASN A 347 19.18 -5.89 -10.47
C ASN A 347 18.06 -4.85 -10.65
N LEU A 348 18.21 -3.67 -10.06
CA LEU A 348 17.15 -2.66 -10.00
C LEU A 348 16.89 -1.99 -11.36
N ALA A 349 17.89 -1.94 -12.25
CA ALA A 349 17.77 -1.35 -13.57
C ALA A 349 17.06 -2.30 -14.56
N SER A 350 17.51 -3.56 -14.65
CA SER A 350 16.94 -4.55 -15.56
C SER A 350 15.70 -5.25 -15.00
N LYS A 351 15.48 -5.16 -13.68
CA LYS A 351 14.48 -5.94 -12.90
C LYS A 351 14.67 -7.45 -13.00
N GLN A 352 15.85 -7.90 -13.39
CA GLN A 352 16.19 -9.32 -13.40
C GLN A 352 16.42 -9.79 -11.95
N THR A 353 15.77 -10.89 -11.58
CA THR A 353 15.86 -11.48 -10.23
C THR A 353 16.46 -12.88 -10.33
N THR A 354 17.46 -13.14 -9.49
CA THR A 354 18.09 -14.46 -9.29
C THR A 354 17.76 -14.95 -7.89
N GLU A 355 17.33 -16.21 -7.76
CA GLU A 355 17.10 -16.85 -6.46
C GLU A 355 18.39 -17.52 -5.98
N LEU A 356 18.76 -17.32 -4.71
CA LEU A 356 19.89 -17.98 -4.06
C LEU A 356 19.39 -19.06 -3.11
N THR A 357 19.93 -20.25 -3.25
CA THR A 357 19.64 -21.46 -2.46
C THR A 357 20.92 -22.27 -2.29
N GLU A 358 20.89 -23.29 -1.43
CA GLU A 358 21.99 -24.25 -1.33
C GLU A 358 22.24 -25.01 -2.65
N LYS A 359 21.21 -25.26 -3.46
CA LYS A 359 21.30 -26.03 -4.71
C LYS A 359 22.10 -25.34 -5.81
N ASN A 360 22.08 -24.01 -5.82
CA ASN A 360 22.95 -23.20 -6.66
C ASN A 360 24.12 -22.64 -5.86
N ASN A 361 24.48 -23.27 -4.73
CA ASN A 361 25.67 -22.94 -3.94
C ASN A 361 25.75 -21.45 -3.57
N TRP A 362 24.59 -20.80 -3.40
CA TRP A 362 24.46 -19.36 -3.12
C TRP A 362 25.06 -18.45 -4.21
N GLU A 363 24.99 -18.91 -5.46
CA GLU A 363 25.60 -18.23 -6.61
C GLU A 363 24.64 -17.27 -7.35
N ALA A 364 25.05 -16.01 -7.53
CA ALA A 364 24.47 -15.02 -8.45
C ALA A 364 25.55 -14.25 -9.21
N SER A 365 25.38 -14.13 -10.53
CA SER A 365 26.26 -13.35 -11.40
C SER A 365 25.93 -11.85 -11.36
N PHE A 366 26.96 -11.04 -11.17
CA PHE A 366 26.84 -9.58 -11.16
C PHE A 366 27.37 -8.96 -12.44
N VAL A 367 26.75 -7.84 -12.82
CA VAL A 367 27.29 -6.86 -13.77
C VAL A 367 27.27 -5.49 -13.05
N PRO A 368 28.01 -4.48 -13.51
CA PRO A 368 27.92 -3.16 -12.91
C PRO A 368 26.48 -2.63 -12.88
N GLY A 369 26.01 -2.19 -11.71
CA GLY A 369 24.64 -1.71 -11.50
C GLY A 369 24.18 -1.74 -10.04
N ASP A 370 22.96 -1.26 -9.81
CA ASP A 370 22.34 -1.26 -8.48
C ASP A 370 21.54 -2.54 -8.24
N TYR A 371 21.73 -3.13 -7.07
CA TYR A 371 21.15 -4.40 -6.66
C TYR A 371 20.42 -4.30 -5.32
N GLN A 372 19.52 -5.24 -5.14
CA GLN A 372 18.81 -5.45 -3.89
C GLN A 372 18.82 -6.94 -3.56
N ILE A 373 19.25 -7.29 -2.34
CA ILE A 373 19.09 -8.64 -1.78
C ILE A 373 17.96 -8.65 -0.75
N VAL A 374 17.11 -9.68 -0.81
CA VAL A 374 15.96 -9.87 0.08
C VAL A 374 15.91 -11.33 0.50
N GLU A 375 15.76 -11.58 1.79
CA GLU A 375 15.45 -12.92 2.30
C GLU A 375 14.04 -13.33 1.90
N THR A 376 13.90 -14.51 1.29
CA THR A 376 12.59 -15.05 0.89
C THR A 376 12.15 -16.23 1.74
N ASN A 377 13.09 -17.02 2.29
CA ASN A 377 12.83 -18.02 3.32
C ASN A 377 14.00 -18.08 4.29
N ALA A 378 13.70 -18.17 5.59
CA ALA A 378 14.66 -18.30 6.67
C ALA A 378 14.91 -19.77 7.05
N PRO A 379 15.97 -20.07 7.81
CA PRO A 379 16.23 -21.40 8.35
C PRO A 379 15.03 -22.00 9.10
N GLU A 380 14.96 -23.33 9.18
CA GLU A 380 13.94 -24.01 9.99
C GLU A 380 14.06 -23.52 11.45
N GLY A 381 12.95 -23.11 12.07
CA GLY A 381 13.01 -22.51 13.41
C GLY A 381 13.50 -21.05 13.49
N TYR A 382 13.62 -20.31 12.37
CA TYR A 382 13.94 -18.86 12.28
C TYR A 382 12.92 -18.04 11.47
N ALA A 383 12.62 -16.80 11.87
CA ALA A 383 11.65 -15.91 11.23
C ALA A 383 12.28 -15.17 10.03
N VAL A 384 11.51 -15.00 8.95
CA VAL A 384 11.97 -14.31 7.72
C VAL A 384 12.04 -12.81 7.98
N ASP A 385 13.21 -12.21 7.74
CA ASP A 385 13.40 -10.76 7.68
C ASP A 385 13.54 -10.33 6.21
N ALA A 386 12.41 -9.98 5.61
CA ALA A 386 12.32 -9.54 4.23
C ALA A 386 12.73 -8.06 4.02
N THR A 387 13.46 -7.47 4.96
CA THR A 387 14.00 -6.11 4.81
C THR A 387 15.03 -6.07 3.68
N PRO A 388 14.81 -5.29 2.61
CA PRO A 388 15.74 -5.29 1.49
C PRO A 388 17.06 -4.58 1.83
N ILE A 389 18.19 -5.21 1.50
CA ILE A 389 19.52 -4.60 1.57
C ILE A 389 19.96 -4.22 0.16
N ASN A 390 20.19 -2.91 -0.05
CA ASN A 390 20.60 -2.38 -1.34
C ASN A 390 22.12 -2.23 -1.39
N PHE A 391 22.71 -2.54 -2.54
CA PHE A 391 24.15 -2.38 -2.80
C PHE A 391 24.40 -2.10 -4.27
N THR A 392 25.52 -1.46 -4.58
CA THR A 392 25.91 -1.16 -5.96
C THR A 392 27.15 -1.96 -6.31
N ILE A 393 27.15 -2.63 -7.46
CA ILE A 393 28.36 -3.16 -8.07
C ILE A 393 28.86 -2.09 -9.03
N ASP A 394 30.05 -1.54 -8.76
CA ASP A 394 30.62 -0.49 -9.59
C ASP A 394 31.21 -1.06 -10.89
N GLN A 395 31.71 -0.16 -11.75
CA GLN A 395 32.33 -0.54 -13.02
C GLN A 395 33.61 -1.38 -12.87
N LYS A 396 34.14 -1.51 -11.65
CA LYS A 396 35.32 -2.32 -11.32
C LYS A 396 34.93 -3.64 -10.64
N MET A 397 33.65 -4.03 -10.72
CA MET A 397 33.09 -5.21 -10.04
C MET A 397 33.26 -5.17 -8.52
N GLN A 398 33.40 -3.98 -7.95
CA GLN A 398 33.49 -3.79 -6.50
C GLN A 398 32.16 -3.36 -5.93
N VAL A 399 31.89 -3.83 -4.71
CA VAL A 399 30.68 -3.47 -3.97
C VAL A 399 30.89 -2.08 -3.37
N THR A 400 30.17 -1.09 -3.88
CA THR A 400 30.16 0.29 -3.38
C THR A 400 28.85 0.60 -2.66
N SER A 401 28.93 1.51 -1.68
CA SER A 401 27.99 1.64 -0.57
C SER A 401 26.54 1.99 -0.94
N GLY A 402 25.62 1.27 -0.31
CA GLY A 402 24.39 1.83 0.26
C GLY A 402 24.29 1.51 1.76
N SER A 403 24.63 2.45 2.66
CA SER A 403 24.33 2.52 4.12
C SER A 403 24.49 1.30 5.07
N GLN A 404 24.83 0.09 4.64
CA GLN A 404 24.89 -1.14 5.46
C GLN A 404 26.13 -2.01 5.23
N LEU A 405 27.24 -1.41 4.77
CA LEU A 405 28.56 -2.07 4.82
C LEU A 405 29.04 -2.10 6.28
N VAL A 406 29.06 -3.29 6.89
CA VAL A 406 29.47 -3.49 8.29
C VAL A 406 30.96 -3.84 8.37
N ASP A 407 31.66 -3.32 9.38
CA ASP A 407 33.09 -3.58 9.58
C ASP A 407 33.34 -5.05 9.95
N SER A 408 34.47 -5.60 9.52
CA SER A 408 34.72 -7.05 9.50
C SER A 408 34.99 -7.67 10.87
N VAL A 409 35.12 -6.86 11.92
CA VAL A 409 35.83 -7.27 13.14
C VAL A 409 34.93 -8.02 14.13
N GLU A 410 33.62 -7.73 14.23
CA GLU A 410 32.69 -8.53 15.05
C GLU A 410 31.26 -8.61 14.48
N PRO A 411 30.56 -9.76 14.61
CA PRO A 411 29.20 -9.91 14.15
C PRO A 411 28.24 -9.25 15.15
N THR A 412 28.00 -7.95 14.99
CA THR A 412 27.08 -7.18 15.86
C THR A 412 25.76 -6.80 15.19
N SER A 413 25.68 -6.87 13.86
CA SER A 413 24.48 -6.46 13.09
C SER A 413 24.41 -7.16 11.72
N SER A 414 23.19 -7.26 11.17
CA SER A 414 22.94 -7.68 9.80
C SER A 414 23.50 -6.66 8.80
N GLY A 415 23.96 -7.11 7.65
CA GLY A 415 24.54 -6.24 6.63
C GLY A 415 25.41 -6.99 5.62
N LEU A 416 26.01 -6.23 4.71
CA LEU A 416 26.93 -6.76 3.71
C LEU A 416 28.37 -6.44 4.13
N TYR A 417 29.29 -7.38 3.91
CA TYR A 417 30.70 -7.12 4.08
C TYR A 417 31.53 -8.00 3.15
N LEU A 418 32.80 -7.63 2.95
CA LEU A 418 33.72 -8.42 2.14
C LEU A 418 34.58 -9.29 3.06
N LYS A 419 34.65 -10.59 2.77
CA LYS A 419 35.52 -11.55 3.45
C LYS A 419 36.20 -12.43 2.44
N ASP A 420 37.52 -12.53 2.52
CA ASP A 420 38.34 -13.31 1.57
C ASP A 420 37.92 -13.02 0.13
N ASN A 421 37.67 -11.73 -0.13
CA ASN A 421 37.27 -11.22 -1.43
C ASN A 421 35.89 -11.65 -1.94
N GLN A 422 35.04 -12.26 -1.12
CA GLN A 422 33.66 -12.62 -1.48
C GLN A 422 32.66 -11.70 -0.82
N LEU A 423 31.54 -11.41 -1.51
CA LEU A 423 30.44 -10.67 -0.92
C LEU A 423 29.72 -11.56 0.09
N VAL A 424 29.82 -11.21 1.37
CA VAL A 424 29.13 -11.91 2.45
C VAL A 424 27.90 -11.13 2.87
N PHE A 425 26.74 -11.77 2.77
CA PHE A 425 25.50 -11.33 3.37
C PHE A 425 25.38 -11.94 4.78
N ARG A 426 25.53 -11.11 5.81
CA ARG A 426 25.33 -11.49 7.20
C ARG A 426 23.92 -11.13 7.63
N GLN A 427 23.21 -12.10 8.20
CA GLN A 427 21.89 -11.87 8.77
C GLN A 427 21.77 -12.47 10.16
N PHE A 428 21.21 -11.68 11.07
CA PHE A 428 20.73 -12.12 12.37
C PHE A 428 19.24 -12.38 12.25
N ASP A 429 18.85 -13.65 12.26
CA ASP A 429 17.44 -14.01 12.26
C ASP A 429 17.00 -14.22 13.70
N GLU A 430 15.88 -13.61 14.05
CA GLU A 430 15.20 -14.02 15.27
C GLU A 430 14.71 -15.47 15.10
N PRO A 431 14.97 -16.37 16.06
CA PRO A 431 14.33 -17.68 16.06
C PRO A 431 12.83 -17.52 15.80
N LYS A 432 12.26 -18.30 14.86
CA LYS A 432 10.82 -18.59 14.84
C LYS A 432 10.62 -19.08 16.24
N GLN A 433 9.92 -18.28 17.01
CA GLN A 433 9.64 -18.59 18.38
C GLN A 433 9.22 -20.06 18.41
N ALA A 434 10.04 -20.91 19.05
CA ALA A 434 9.54 -22.20 19.48
C ALA A 434 8.24 -21.84 20.16
N THR A 435 7.12 -22.33 19.63
CA THR A 435 5.81 -21.82 20.01
C THR A 435 5.50 -22.41 21.38
N VAL A 436 6.22 -21.95 22.39
CA VAL A 436 5.94 -22.20 23.79
C VAL A 436 4.82 -21.25 24.13
N LYS A 437 3.64 -21.63 23.65
CA LYS A 437 2.41 -20.91 23.87
C LYS A 437 2.01 -21.16 25.32
N LYS A 438 2.08 -20.11 26.12
CA LYS A 438 1.57 -20.14 27.49
C LYS A 438 0.11 -19.70 27.48
N ASN A 439 -0.76 -20.47 28.11
CA ASN A 439 -2.16 -20.10 28.27
C ASN A 439 -2.34 -19.34 29.58
N ILE A 440 -2.72 -18.07 29.52
CA ILE A 440 -2.99 -17.29 30.73
C ILE A 440 -4.43 -17.44 31.21
N HIS A 441 -4.60 -17.67 32.51
CA HIS A 441 -5.86 -17.72 33.24
C HIS A 441 -5.92 -16.59 34.25
N LEU A 442 -7.10 -16.01 34.42
CA LEU A 442 -7.31 -14.89 35.32
C LEU A 442 -8.08 -15.37 36.55
N LEU A 443 -7.45 -15.23 37.71
CA LEU A 443 -8.03 -15.61 38.99
C LEU A 443 -8.24 -14.38 39.85
N LYS A 444 -9.44 -14.25 40.42
CA LYS A 444 -9.82 -13.09 41.19
C LYS A 444 -10.07 -13.45 42.65
N TYR A 445 -9.41 -12.75 43.56
CA TYR A 445 -9.52 -12.98 45.00
C TYR A 445 -9.95 -11.72 45.73
N ASP A 446 -10.74 -11.92 46.79
CA ASP A 446 -11.04 -10.87 47.76
C ASP A 446 -9.81 -10.65 48.64
N GLN A 447 -9.29 -9.41 48.64
CA GLN A 447 -8.08 -9.05 49.37
C GLN A 447 -8.22 -9.25 50.89
N THR A 448 -9.43 -9.15 51.43
CA THR A 448 -9.72 -9.27 52.87
C THR A 448 -9.94 -10.74 53.26
N THR A 449 -10.81 -11.45 52.55
CA THR A 449 -11.19 -12.83 52.91
C THR A 449 -10.26 -13.89 52.35
N LYS A 450 -9.40 -13.53 51.38
CA LYS A 450 -8.48 -14.42 50.66
C LYS A 450 -9.19 -15.57 49.94
N LYS A 451 -10.48 -15.40 49.66
CA LYS A 451 -11.28 -16.36 48.90
C LYS A 451 -11.43 -15.91 47.45
N GLU A 452 -11.52 -16.88 46.55
CA GLU A 452 -11.82 -16.62 45.15
C GLU A 452 -13.21 -15.97 45.03
N VAL A 453 -13.32 -14.98 44.17
CA VAL A 453 -14.56 -14.25 43.92
C VAL A 453 -15.42 -15.05 42.94
N ALA A 454 -16.59 -15.50 43.42
CA ALA A 454 -17.47 -16.37 42.63
C ALA A 454 -18.23 -15.62 41.50
N ASP A 455 -18.71 -14.40 41.79
CA ASP A 455 -19.41 -13.56 40.80
C ASP A 455 -18.44 -12.56 40.18
N LEU A 456 -18.17 -12.74 38.89
CA LEU A 456 -17.25 -11.91 38.12
C LEU A 456 -17.98 -11.08 37.06
N SER A 457 -19.28 -10.85 37.27
CA SER A 457 -20.09 -10.02 36.39
C SER A 457 -19.49 -8.62 36.25
N GLY A 458 -19.19 -8.24 35.01
CA GLY A 458 -18.60 -6.95 34.67
C GLY A 458 -17.08 -6.89 34.78
N LEU A 459 -16.38 -7.99 35.08
CA LEU A 459 -14.93 -8.05 35.11
C LEU A 459 -14.32 -8.09 33.70
N THR A 460 -13.43 -7.16 33.39
CA THR A 460 -12.59 -7.21 32.18
C THR A 460 -11.14 -6.88 32.52
N PHE A 461 -10.23 -7.55 31.84
CA PHE A 461 -8.80 -7.24 31.86
C PHE A 461 -8.35 -6.84 30.46
N LYS A 462 -7.18 -6.22 30.39
CA LYS A 462 -6.43 -6.01 29.16
C LYS A 462 -5.07 -6.66 29.29
N LEU A 463 -4.73 -7.45 28.27
CA LEU A 463 -3.37 -7.88 28.03
C LEU A 463 -2.73 -6.96 26.99
N THR A 464 -1.57 -6.41 27.32
CA THR A 464 -0.76 -5.62 26.41
C THR A 464 0.51 -6.40 26.09
N SER A 465 0.81 -6.61 24.81
CA SER A 465 2.14 -7.04 24.37
C SER A 465 2.95 -5.82 23.94
N TYR A 466 4.24 -5.81 24.27
CA TYR A 466 5.16 -4.71 23.99
C TYR A 466 6.25 -5.14 23.00
N GLN A 467 6.75 -4.19 22.21
CA GLN A 467 7.83 -4.45 21.23
C GLN A 467 9.18 -4.68 21.91
N ASP A 468 9.41 -4.05 23.06
CA ASP A 468 10.67 -4.08 23.80
C ASP A 468 10.46 -4.12 25.32
N GLU A 469 11.54 -4.43 26.04
CA GLU A 469 11.57 -4.45 27.51
C GLU A 469 11.33 -3.04 28.12
N ALA A 470 11.68 -1.99 27.35
CA ALA A 470 11.43 -0.60 27.72
C ALA A 470 9.93 -0.26 27.76
N ARG A 471 9.08 -1.09 27.15
CA ARG A 471 7.60 -0.99 27.14
C ARG A 471 7.10 0.34 26.58
N GLN A 472 7.88 0.98 25.69
CA GLN A 472 7.49 2.27 25.11
C GLN A 472 6.51 2.12 23.95
N GLN A 473 6.56 0.98 23.25
CA GLN A 473 5.70 0.71 22.10
C GLN A 473 4.84 -0.52 22.33
N VAL A 474 3.53 -0.31 22.24
CA VAL A 474 2.52 -1.38 22.27
C VAL A 474 2.53 -2.10 20.92
N LYS A 475 2.64 -3.43 20.96
CA LYS A 475 2.50 -4.31 19.79
C LYS A 475 1.04 -4.67 19.58
N GLU A 476 0.38 -5.16 20.62
CA GLU A 476 -1.03 -5.58 20.57
C GLU A 476 -1.71 -5.37 21.92
N GLN A 477 -3.01 -5.08 21.90
CA GLN A 477 -3.85 -5.03 23.09
C GLN A 477 -5.06 -5.92 22.91
N ILE A 478 -5.26 -6.81 23.88
CA ILE A 478 -6.27 -7.85 23.82
C ILE A 478 -7.16 -7.74 25.06
N PRO A 479 -8.47 -7.49 24.91
CA PRO A 479 -9.40 -7.54 26.03
C PRO A 479 -9.62 -9.00 26.47
N LEU A 480 -9.54 -9.26 27.77
CA LEU A 480 -9.71 -10.57 28.38
C LEU A 480 -10.94 -10.60 29.30
N THR A 481 -11.59 -11.76 29.37
CA THR A 481 -12.65 -12.11 30.33
C THR A 481 -12.18 -13.24 31.26
N LYS A 482 -12.98 -13.65 32.25
CA LYS A 482 -12.57 -14.71 33.20
C LYS A 482 -12.20 -16.04 32.52
N ASP A 483 -13.04 -16.48 31.58
CA ASP A 483 -12.84 -17.75 30.86
C ASP A 483 -11.88 -17.59 29.68
N TYR A 484 -11.24 -16.43 29.57
CA TYR A 484 -10.36 -16.11 28.48
C TYR A 484 -9.03 -16.83 28.65
N GLN A 485 -8.69 -17.59 27.62
CA GLN A 485 -7.39 -18.20 27.44
C GLN A 485 -6.77 -17.55 26.21
N ALA A 486 -5.64 -16.89 26.39
CA ALA A 486 -4.79 -16.50 25.27
C ALA A 486 -3.53 -17.35 25.27
N GLU A 487 -3.18 -17.82 24.08
CA GLU A 487 -1.87 -18.37 23.79
C GLU A 487 -0.86 -17.22 23.67
N LEU A 488 0.06 -17.14 24.63
CA LEU A 488 1.11 -16.15 24.70
C LEU A 488 2.39 -16.71 24.15
N GLU A 489 2.92 -16.04 23.15
CA GLU A 489 4.23 -16.29 22.58
C GLU A 489 5.36 -15.71 23.46
N PRO A 490 6.64 -16.04 23.22
CA PRO A 490 7.75 -15.29 23.80
C PRO A 490 7.64 -13.79 23.54
N GLY A 491 7.88 -12.97 24.57
CA GLY A 491 7.74 -11.52 24.49
C GLY A 491 7.55 -10.82 25.83
N PHE A 492 7.27 -9.52 25.76
CA PHE A 492 7.09 -8.61 26.89
C PHE A 492 5.60 -8.31 27.08
N TYR A 493 5.07 -8.54 28.28
CA TYR A 493 3.64 -8.47 28.53
C TYR A 493 3.30 -7.64 29.78
N GLY A 494 2.14 -7.00 29.73
CA GLY A 494 1.48 -6.38 30.86
C GLY A 494 0.03 -6.84 30.95
N VAL A 495 -0.42 -7.22 32.14
CA VAL A 495 -1.83 -7.52 32.40
C VAL A 495 -2.40 -6.50 33.37
N GLN A 496 -3.53 -5.90 33.00
CA GLN A 496 -4.16 -4.80 33.74
C GLN A 496 -5.65 -5.07 33.88
N GLU A 497 -6.20 -4.85 35.07
CA GLU A 497 -7.66 -4.84 35.27
C GLU A 497 -8.24 -3.53 34.69
N GLU A 498 -9.26 -3.63 33.83
CA GLU A 498 -9.94 -2.48 33.23
C GLU A 498 -11.26 -2.18 33.94
N THR A 499 -11.99 -3.24 34.34
CA THR A 499 -13.17 -3.13 35.17
C THR A 499 -13.15 -4.20 36.25
N ALA A 500 -13.34 -3.81 37.51
CA ALA A 500 -13.45 -4.74 38.62
C ALA A 500 -14.81 -5.47 38.61
N PRO A 501 -14.90 -6.65 39.24
CA PRO A 501 -16.17 -7.33 39.44
C PRO A 501 -17.16 -6.45 40.21
N THR A 502 -18.45 -6.66 39.94
CA THR A 502 -19.53 -5.99 40.66
C THR A 502 -19.37 -6.11 42.19
N GLY A 503 -19.12 -4.98 42.87
CA GLY A 503 -18.88 -4.94 44.33
C GLY A 503 -17.40 -4.92 44.77
N TYR A 504 -16.45 -4.75 43.85
CA TYR A 504 -15.02 -4.60 44.17
C TYR A 504 -14.48 -3.27 43.65
N ALA A 505 -13.45 -2.74 44.31
CA ALA A 505 -12.72 -1.55 43.86
C ALA A 505 -11.88 -1.91 42.63
N LEU A 506 -11.95 -1.11 41.57
CA LEU A 506 -10.99 -1.21 40.47
C LEU A 506 -9.60 -0.80 40.95
N GLU A 507 -8.63 -1.69 40.78
CA GLU A 507 -7.22 -1.41 40.98
C GLU A 507 -6.46 -1.65 39.67
N ASN A 508 -6.28 -0.57 38.92
CA ASN A 508 -5.79 -0.60 37.54
C ASN A 508 -4.25 -0.64 37.42
N SER A 509 -3.54 -1.15 38.41
CA SER A 509 -2.10 -1.37 38.29
C SER A 509 -1.81 -2.46 37.27
N GLU A 510 -0.87 -2.22 36.37
CA GLU A 510 -0.42 -3.20 35.40
C GLU A 510 0.67 -4.09 36.00
N TYR A 511 0.49 -5.41 35.89
CA TYR A 511 1.49 -6.40 36.29
C TYR A 511 2.30 -6.82 35.07
N TYR A 512 3.63 -6.68 35.16
CA TYR A 512 4.54 -6.97 34.05
C TYR A 512 5.19 -8.34 34.18
N PHE A 513 5.35 -9.01 33.04
CA PHE A 513 6.11 -10.25 32.94
C PHE A 513 6.71 -10.43 31.55
N THR A 514 7.76 -11.24 31.48
CA THR A 514 8.46 -11.58 30.24
C THR A 514 8.43 -13.09 30.06
N ILE A 515 8.14 -13.53 28.83
CA ILE A 515 8.32 -14.92 28.40
C ILE A 515 9.55 -14.94 27.51
N ASP A 516 10.63 -15.59 27.94
CA ASP A 516 11.84 -15.68 27.12
C ASP A 516 11.71 -16.71 25.99
N SER A 517 12.72 -16.78 25.12
CA SER A 517 12.75 -17.68 23.96
C SER A 517 12.66 -19.17 24.31
N THR A 518 12.94 -19.54 25.56
CA THR A 518 12.79 -20.92 26.07
C THR A 518 11.40 -21.19 26.67
N GLY A 519 10.56 -20.15 26.77
CA GLY A 519 9.26 -20.19 27.44
C GLY A 519 9.34 -20.10 28.97
N ALA A 520 10.51 -19.74 29.52
CA ALA A 520 10.63 -19.45 30.93
C ALA A 520 10.06 -18.05 31.21
N VAL A 521 9.34 -17.94 32.34
CA VAL A 521 8.59 -16.72 32.67
C VAL A 521 9.26 -15.98 33.83
N LYS A 522 9.49 -14.69 33.64
CA LYS A 522 10.07 -13.78 34.63
C LYS A 522 9.08 -12.68 35.00
N GLY A 523 9.01 -12.34 36.28
CA GLY A 523 8.17 -11.26 36.80
C GLY A 523 8.75 -9.87 36.56
N ALA A 524 8.07 -8.84 37.07
CA ALA A 524 8.41 -7.42 36.86
C ALA A 524 9.80 -6.99 37.37
N ASP A 525 10.40 -7.74 38.30
CA ASP A 525 11.75 -7.54 38.84
C ASP A 525 12.80 -8.47 38.21
N SER A 526 12.46 -9.07 37.06
CA SER A 526 13.26 -10.07 36.33
C SER A 526 13.51 -11.37 37.11
N SER A 527 12.84 -11.58 38.25
CA SER A 527 12.94 -12.81 39.03
C SER A 527 12.08 -13.93 38.42
N ALA A 528 12.46 -15.19 38.65
CA ALA A 528 11.66 -16.33 38.25
C ALA A 528 10.32 -16.34 39.03
N ILE A 529 9.21 -16.56 38.32
CA ILE A 529 7.89 -16.62 38.96
C ILE A 529 7.66 -17.96 39.68
N ALA A 530 6.77 -17.95 40.68
CA ALA A 530 6.50 -19.13 41.49
C ALA A 530 5.82 -20.24 40.66
N THR A 531 6.22 -21.49 40.91
CA THR A 531 5.62 -22.67 40.25
C THR A 531 4.37 -23.15 40.97
N TRP A 532 3.31 -23.39 40.22
CA TRP A 532 2.07 -23.98 40.69
C TRP A 532 2.09 -25.50 40.43
N SER A 533 2.28 -26.27 41.49
CA SER A 533 2.21 -27.74 41.50
C SER A 533 0.82 -28.23 41.98
N ASP A 534 0.28 -29.27 41.34
CA ASP A 534 -0.92 -30.04 41.71
C ASP A 534 -2.30 -29.37 41.61
N GLY A 535 -2.50 -28.37 40.74
CA GLY A 535 -3.85 -27.86 40.42
C GLY A 535 -4.60 -27.21 41.59
N TYR A 536 -3.91 -27.01 42.72
CA TYR A 536 -4.35 -26.24 43.89
C TYR A 536 -3.18 -25.39 44.40
N LEU A 537 -3.46 -24.17 44.88
CA LEU A 537 -2.45 -23.33 45.54
C LEU A 537 -1.95 -24.07 46.80
N THR A 538 -0.69 -24.50 46.82
CA THR A 538 -0.08 -25.22 47.96
C THR A 538 0.24 -24.30 49.14
N GLN A 539 0.20 -22.98 48.94
CA GLN A 539 0.27 -21.96 49.97
C GLN A 539 -0.99 -21.10 49.98
N ALA A 540 -1.37 -20.62 51.16
CA ALA A 540 -2.47 -19.67 51.28
C ALA A 540 -2.20 -18.46 50.38
N PRO A 541 -3.18 -18.02 49.57
CA PRO A 541 -3.01 -16.88 48.68
C PRO A 541 -2.52 -15.65 49.47
N GLY A 542 -1.52 -14.97 48.90
CA GLY A 542 -0.86 -13.82 49.53
C GLY A 542 -1.74 -12.58 49.62
N SER A 543 -1.12 -11.40 49.66
CA SER A 543 -1.84 -10.12 49.67
C SER A 543 -1.54 -9.21 48.49
N ALA A 544 -0.74 -9.68 47.55
CA ALA A 544 -0.27 -8.93 46.40
C ALA A 544 -0.55 -9.72 45.13
N ASP A 545 -0.76 -8.99 44.04
CA ASP A 545 -0.97 -9.58 42.73
C ASP A 545 0.24 -10.43 42.34
N THR A 546 -0.02 -11.66 41.91
CA THR A 546 1.04 -12.65 41.69
C THR A 546 0.75 -13.47 40.44
N LEU A 547 1.77 -13.72 39.64
CA LEU A 547 1.72 -14.62 38.50
C LEU A 547 2.35 -15.96 38.87
N TYR A 548 1.65 -17.05 38.57
CA TYR A 548 2.11 -18.42 38.79
C TYR A 548 2.24 -19.17 37.48
N GLN A 549 3.19 -20.11 37.41
CA GLN A 549 3.39 -20.98 36.25
C GLN A 549 3.17 -22.46 36.59
N SER A 550 2.37 -23.17 35.79
CA SER A 550 2.24 -24.63 35.83
C SER A 550 2.38 -25.18 34.42
N ALA A 551 3.54 -25.77 34.09
CA ALA A 551 3.89 -26.21 32.74
C ALA A 551 3.63 -25.09 31.70
N ASP A 552 2.61 -25.26 30.85
CA ASP A 552 2.21 -24.32 29.79
C ASP A 552 1.05 -23.39 30.17
N GLN A 553 0.67 -23.37 31.45
CA GLN A 553 -0.40 -22.53 31.98
C GLN A 553 0.18 -21.45 32.89
N LEU A 554 -0.29 -20.22 32.71
CA LEU A 554 -0.02 -19.08 33.57
C LEU A 554 -1.30 -18.72 34.30
N TYR A 555 -1.17 -18.33 35.56
CA TYR A 555 -2.31 -17.96 36.39
C TYR A 555 -2.02 -16.65 37.07
N PHE A 556 -2.70 -15.61 36.61
CA PHE A 556 -2.61 -14.29 37.17
C PHE A 556 -3.65 -14.14 38.28
N GLN A 557 -3.16 -14.06 39.52
CA GLN A 557 -3.97 -13.86 40.70
C GLN A 557 -4.04 -12.37 41.04
N LYS A 558 -5.21 -11.76 40.83
CA LYS A 558 -5.51 -10.36 41.19
C LYS A 558 -6.29 -10.31 42.51
N PHE A 559 -5.83 -9.50 43.46
CA PHE A 559 -6.56 -9.21 44.70
C PHE A 559 -7.22 -7.84 44.60
N ASP A 560 -8.52 -7.73 44.83
CA ASP A 560 -9.11 -6.42 45.08
C ASP A 560 -9.79 -6.36 46.43
N GLN A 561 -9.83 -5.14 46.95
CA GLN A 561 -10.63 -4.84 48.11
C GLN A 561 -12.12 -4.86 47.75
N ASN A 562 -12.86 -5.71 48.45
CA ASN A 562 -14.31 -5.71 48.42
C ASN A 562 -14.83 -4.34 48.86
N GLN A 563 -15.48 -3.64 47.95
CA GLN A 563 -16.22 -2.43 48.28
C GLN A 563 -17.61 -2.88 48.70
N LYS A 564 -17.94 -2.73 49.99
CA LYS A 564 -19.31 -2.99 50.48
C LYS A 564 -20.31 -2.29 49.56
N GLN A 565 -20.98 -3.07 48.74
CA GLN A 565 -21.90 -2.59 47.71
C GLN A 565 -23.07 -1.86 48.38
N ALA A 566 -23.32 -0.61 48.00
CA ALA A 566 -24.58 0.07 48.32
C ALA A 566 -25.71 -0.61 47.54
N LYS A 567 -26.86 -0.83 48.19
CA LYS A 567 -28.03 -1.46 47.57
C LYS A 567 -28.64 -0.52 46.51
N GLU A 568 -29.40 -1.09 45.58
CA GLU A 568 -30.17 -0.37 44.55
C GLU A 568 -30.90 0.86 45.13
N PHE A 569 -30.97 1.93 44.32
CA PHE A 569 -31.71 3.16 44.64
C PHE A 569 -33.10 3.11 44.03
N ASN A 570 -34.12 3.61 44.73
CA ASN A 570 -35.46 3.80 44.17
C ASN A 570 -35.64 5.27 43.79
N LEU A 571 -35.75 5.59 42.51
CA LEU A 571 -36.09 6.92 42.00
C LEU A 571 -37.60 7.11 41.93
N GLN A 572 -38.12 8.16 42.56
CA GLN A 572 -39.49 8.62 42.42
C GLN A 572 -39.54 9.99 41.75
N LEU A 573 -40.41 10.14 40.76
CA LEU A 573 -40.61 11.41 40.06
C LEU A 573 -41.79 12.20 40.63
N LEU A 574 -41.57 13.49 40.89
CA LEU A 574 -42.56 14.41 41.43
C LEU A 574 -42.68 15.65 40.53
N LYS A 575 -43.91 16.03 40.17
CA LYS A 575 -44.18 17.16 39.29
C LYS A 575 -44.69 18.36 40.08
N TYR A 576 -44.20 19.56 39.76
CA TYR A 576 -44.61 20.81 40.40
C TYR A 576 -44.98 21.87 39.36
N ASP A 577 -45.94 22.71 39.71
CA ASP A 577 -46.24 23.93 38.98
C ASP A 577 -45.16 24.99 39.29
N LYS A 578 -44.50 25.50 38.25
CA LYS A 578 -43.38 26.44 38.35
C LYS A 578 -43.76 27.79 38.97
N SER A 579 -45.01 28.20 38.85
CA SER A 579 -45.50 29.48 39.36
C SER A 579 -45.99 29.39 40.80
N THR A 580 -46.78 28.35 41.12
CA THR A 580 -47.40 28.18 42.43
C THR A 580 -46.58 27.33 43.39
N LYS A 581 -45.57 26.60 42.86
CA LYS A 581 -44.72 25.65 43.60
C LYS A 581 -45.50 24.51 44.27
N LYS A 582 -46.74 24.27 43.83
CA LYS A 582 -47.57 23.16 44.33
C LYS A 582 -47.34 21.91 43.49
N GLN A 583 -47.39 20.76 44.16
CA GLN A 583 -47.29 19.47 43.49
C GLN A 583 -48.51 19.25 42.58
N VAL A 584 -48.25 18.79 41.36
CA VAL A 584 -49.28 18.43 40.38
C VAL A 584 -49.71 17.00 40.68
N SER A 585 -50.97 16.81 41.04
CA SER A 585 -51.53 15.49 41.36
C SER A 585 -52.09 14.76 40.14
N ASP A 586 -52.61 15.49 39.15
CA ASP A 586 -53.06 14.91 37.89
C ASP A 586 -51.89 14.85 36.90
N LEU A 587 -51.35 13.66 36.71
CA LEU A 587 -50.23 13.40 35.80
C LEU A 587 -50.71 12.87 34.44
N SER A 588 -52.00 13.03 34.11
CA SER A 588 -52.55 12.51 32.87
C SER A 588 -51.79 13.02 31.64
N GLY A 589 -51.29 12.06 30.86
CA GLY A 589 -50.53 12.34 29.63
C GLY A 589 -49.04 12.56 29.81
N LEU A 590 -48.51 12.49 31.03
CA LEU A 590 -47.09 12.64 31.35
C LEU A 590 -46.26 11.44 30.86
N SER A 591 -45.09 11.71 30.29
CA SER A 591 -44.10 10.68 30.00
C SER A 591 -42.66 11.16 30.09
N PHE A 592 -41.78 10.28 30.55
CA PHE A 592 -40.34 10.49 30.66
C PHE A 592 -39.55 9.39 29.95
N GLN A 593 -38.34 9.74 29.57
CA GLN A 593 -37.31 8.80 29.16
C GLN A 593 -36.20 8.82 30.22
N LEU A 594 -35.86 7.65 30.75
CA LEU A 594 -34.66 7.44 31.54
C LEU A 594 -33.63 6.74 30.65
N THR A 595 -32.42 7.29 30.56
CA THR A 595 -31.29 6.67 29.87
C THR A 595 -30.19 6.38 30.87
N GLN A 596 -29.69 5.15 30.87
CA GLN A 596 -28.52 4.72 31.63
C GLN A 596 -27.30 4.65 30.70
N TYR A 597 -26.18 5.19 31.16
CA TYR A 597 -24.89 5.20 30.46
C TYR A 597 -23.82 4.52 31.31
N GLN A 598 -22.75 4.07 30.65
CA GLN A 598 -21.54 3.64 31.33
C GLN A 598 -20.88 4.84 32.04
N ALA A 599 -20.35 4.61 33.24
CA ALA A 599 -19.77 5.69 34.05
C ALA A 599 -18.60 6.40 33.34
N GLY A 600 -18.66 7.73 33.28
CA GLY A 600 -17.61 8.57 32.71
C GLY A 600 -17.78 8.87 31.22
N GLU A 601 -18.69 8.20 30.52
CA GLU A 601 -18.93 8.42 29.08
C GLU A 601 -20.44 8.50 28.77
N HIS A 602 -21.00 9.72 28.68
CA HIS A 602 -22.34 9.98 28.15
C HIS A 602 -22.45 9.69 26.62
N LYS A 603 -21.71 8.70 26.11
CA LYS A 603 -21.66 8.30 24.71
C LYS A 603 -22.19 6.89 24.49
N GLN A 604 -22.05 6.00 25.48
CA GLN A 604 -22.49 4.61 25.37
C GLN A 604 -23.74 4.37 26.24
N VAL A 605 -24.87 4.23 25.56
CA VAL A 605 -26.16 3.90 26.17
C VAL A 605 -26.18 2.41 26.54
N ILE A 606 -26.42 2.12 27.81
CA ILE A 606 -26.62 0.75 28.32
C ILE A 606 -28.10 0.38 28.19
N GLU A 607 -28.98 1.26 28.65
CA GLU A 607 -30.41 1.00 28.70
C GLU A 607 -31.20 2.30 28.51
N GLN A 608 -32.33 2.21 27.80
CA GLN A 608 -33.29 3.30 27.63
C GLN A 608 -34.69 2.83 27.95
N GLN A 609 -35.30 3.48 28.93
CA GLN A 609 -36.65 3.16 29.39
C GLN A 609 -37.60 4.34 29.19
N MET A 610 -38.71 4.10 28.50
CA MET A 610 -39.85 5.02 28.47
C MET A 610 -40.78 4.74 29.65
N ILE A 611 -41.06 5.75 30.46
CA ILE A 611 -41.96 5.66 31.61
C ILE A 611 -43.20 6.51 31.32
N THR A 612 -44.35 5.85 31.36
CA THR A 612 -45.68 6.45 31.15
C THR A 612 -46.59 6.05 32.30
N GLY A 613 -47.41 6.97 32.78
CA GLY A 613 -48.30 6.71 33.89
C GLY A 613 -49.23 7.89 34.14
N ASN A 614 -50.18 7.72 35.05
CA ASN A 614 -51.12 8.77 35.42
C ASN A 614 -51.11 9.06 36.94
N GLN A 615 -50.38 8.27 37.73
CA GLN A 615 -50.25 8.39 39.19
C GLN A 615 -48.77 8.37 39.59
N ILE A 616 -48.43 8.93 40.76
CA ILE A 616 -47.02 9.02 41.23
C ILE A 616 -46.35 7.65 41.33
N SER A 617 -47.09 6.61 41.75
CA SER A 617 -46.57 5.23 41.87
C SER A 617 -46.06 4.67 40.55
N ASP A 618 -46.62 5.12 39.42
CA ASP A 618 -46.24 4.65 38.08
C ASP A 618 -44.83 5.14 37.67
N PHE A 619 -44.28 6.11 38.41
CA PHE A 619 -42.98 6.74 38.14
C PHE A 619 -41.94 6.41 39.22
N THR A 620 -41.96 5.17 39.73
CA THR A 620 -40.94 4.63 40.65
C THR A 620 -40.03 3.63 39.93
N ILE A 621 -38.72 3.88 39.91
CA ILE A 621 -37.73 3.13 39.10
C ILE A 621 -36.53 2.74 39.96
N LYS A 622 -36.01 1.53 39.78
CA LYS A 622 -34.78 1.09 40.46
C LYS A 622 -33.53 1.49 39.66
N LEU A 623 -32.57 2.11 40.32
CA LEU A 623 -31.29 2.53 39.75
C LEU A 623 -30.13 1.81 40.43
N LYS A 624 -29.06 1.58 39.68
CA LYS A 624 -27.85 0.89 40.16
C LYS A 624 -26.74 1.91 40.40
N PRO A 625 -25.92 1.76 41.46
CA PRO A 625 -24.72 2.57 41.64
C PRO A 625 -23.66 2.23 40.56
N GLY A 626 -22.76 3.18 40.29
CA GLY A 626 -21.68 3.04 39.31
C GLY A 626 -22.03 3.39 37.87
N TYR A 627 -23.12 4.15 37.64
CA TYR A 627 -23.59 4.52 36.30
C TYR A 627 -23.98 6.01 36.23
N ASP A 628 -23.95 6.53 35.01
CA ASP A 628 -24.45 7.87 34.68
C ASP A 628 -25.88 7.76 34.12
N TYR A 629 -26.73 8.73 34.43
CA TYR A 629 -28.15 8.70 34.13
C TYR A 629 -28.63 10.04 33.57
N THR A 630 -29.52 9.99 32.59
CA THR A 630 -30.24 11.15 32.06
C THR A 630 -31.74 10.93 32.15
N ILE A 631 -32.47 11.89 32.75
CA ILE A 631 -33.92 11.97 32.71
C ILE A 631 -34.34 13.06 31.72
N LYS A 632 -35.22 12.71 30.79
CA LYS A 632 -35.79 13.64 29.81
C LYS A 632 -37.31 13.58 29.85
N GLU A 633 -37.95 14.74 29.97
CA GLU A 633 -39.40 14.82 29.78
C GLU A 633 -39.74 14.74 28.30
N ILE A 634 -40.61 13.80 27.94
CA ILE A 634 -41.04 13.57 26.56
C ILE A 634 -42.41 14.22 26.33
N LYS A 635 -43.26 14.22 27.36
CA LYS A 635 -44.55 14.88 27.34
C LYS A 635 -44.89 15.40 28.74
N ALA A 636 -45.14 16.70 28.85
CA ALA A 636 -45.63 17.31 30.09
C ALA A 636 -47.08 16.85 30.40
N PRO A 637 -47.54 16.95 31.66
CA PRO A 637 -48.93 16.69 31.99
C PRO A 637 -49.86 17.63 31.23
N ASN A 638 -51.11 17.20 31.01
CA ASN A 638 -52.14 18.07 30.42
C ASN A 638 -52.20 19.42 31.17
N GLU A 639 -52.36 20.52 30.43
CA GLU A 639 -52.34 21.92 30.92
C GLU A 639 -50.95 22.53 31.22
N TYR A 640 -49.85 21.81 31.04
CA TYR A 640 -48.49 22.32 31.27
C TYR A 640 -47.64 22.36 29.99
N GLU A 641 -46.73 23.33 29.91
CA GLU A 641 -45.76 23.47 28.82
C GLU A 641 -44.64 22.44 28.97
N LEU A 642 -44.33 21.69 27.89
CA LEU A 642 -43.22 20.74 27.85
C LEU A 642 -41.87 21.44 28.06
N SER A 643 -41.08 20.94 29.01
CA SER A 643 -39.71 21.40 29.24
C SER A 643 -38.70 20.46 28.59
N ASN A 644 -38.08 20.90 27.49
CA ASN A 644 -37.09 20.12 26.72
C ASN A 644 -35.70 20.00 27.40
N SER A 645 -35.59 20.25 28.70
CA SER A 645 -34.31 20.16 29.42
C SER A 645 -34.04 18.74 29.91
N ASN A 646 -32.86 18.22 29.62
CA ASN A 646 -32.34 17.01 30.25
C ASN A 646 -31.90 17.29 31.71
N PHE A 647 -32.01 16.26 32.55
CA PHE A 647 -31.44 16.25 33.89
C PHE A 647 -30.48 15.08 34.01
N ASP A 648 -29.19 15.41 34.10
CA ASP A 648 -28.10 14.44 34.12
C ASP A 648 -27.55 14.31 35.55
N PHE A 649 -27.37 13.06 35.99
CA PHE A 649 -26.82 12.75 37.30
C PHE A 649 -26.06 11.43 37.27
N LYS A 650 -25.11 11.28 38.18
CA LYS A 650 -24.28 10.10 38.38
C LYS A 650 -24.52 9.54 39.76
N ILE A 651 -24.68 8.23 39.84
CA ILE A 651 -24.60 7.48 41.10
C ILE A 651 -23.22 6.84 41.11
N THR A 652 -22.32 7.30 41.97
CA THR A 652 -21.00 6.69 42.13
C THR A 652 -21.12 5.27 42.69
N GLN A 653 -20.06 4.47 42.60
CA GLN A 653 -20.06 3.09 43.13
C GLN A 653 -20.31 3.05 44.65
N ASP A 654 -19.87 4.07 45.39
CA ASP A 654 -20.13 4.25 46.82
C ASP A 654 -21.51 4.87 47.14
N GLY A 655 -22.35 5.09 46.13
CA GLY A 655 -23.73 5.58 46.30
C GLY A 655 -23.86 7.08 46.54
N GLN A 656 -22.81 7.86 46.26
CA GLN A 656 -22.90 9.32 46.24
C GLN A 656 -23.51 9.82 44.93
N LEU A 657 -24.27 10.89 45.01
CA LEU A 657 -24.82 11.56 43.83
C LEU A 657 -23.96 12.75 43.43
N SER A 658 -23.76 12.89 42.13
CA SER A 658 -23.33 14.16 41.53
C SER A 658 -24.26 14.50 40.36
N SER A 659 -24.58 15.77 40.16
CA SER A 659 -25.32 16.24 38.99
C SER A 659 -24.78 17.61 38.60
N GLU A 660 -24.76 17.92 37.30
CA GLU A 660 -24.23 19.20 36.81
C GLU A 660 -24.99 20.42 37.36
N LYS A 661 -26.20 20.22 37.87
CA LYS A 661 -27.11 21.28 38.36
C LYS A 661 -27.20 21.39 39.88
N SER A 662 -26.57 20.51 40.65
CA SER A 662 -26.70 20.51 42.12
C SER A 662 -25.35 20.72 42.81
N VAL A 663 -25.14 21.92 43.38
CA VAL A 663 -24.04 22.20 44.31
C VAL A 663 -24.43 21.65 45.69
N GLY A 664 -23.94 20.45 46.03
CA GLY A 664 -24.17 19.78 47.31
C GLY A 664 -25.56 19.12 47.41
N VAL A 665 -25.61 17.81 47.63
CA VAL A 665 -26.85 17.07 47.87
C VAL A 665 -27.34 17.40 49.29
N PRO A 666 -28.45 18.13 49.49
CA PRO A 666 -28.95 18.40 50.84
C PRO A 666 -29.53 17.11 51.42
N GLN A 667 -29.21 16.77 52.68
CA GLN A 667 -29.89 15.68 53.39
C GLN A 667 -31.39 15.96 53.45
N TRP A 668 -32.20 14.96 53.07
CA TRP A 668 -33.66 15.06 53.12
C TRP A 668 -34.14 15.34 54.54
N ASN A 669 -34.96 16.39 54.70
CA ASN A 669 -35.64 16.70 55.95
C ASN A 669 -37.16 16.49 55.77
N PRO A 670 -37.76 15.46 56.38
CA PRO A 670 -39.19 15.17 56.26
C PRO A 670 -40.11 16.27 56.82
N SER A 671 -39.57 17.22 57.59
CA SER A 671 -40.33 18.38 58.09
C SER A 671 -40.45 19.54 57.08
N PHE A 672 -39.83 19.43 55.89
CA PHE A 672 -40.10 20.34 54.78
C PHE A 672 -41.34 19.87 53.99
N GLU A 673 -42.52 20.16 54.53
CA GLU A 673 -43.68 20.35 53.66
C GLU A 673 -43.34 21.48 52.65
N THR A 674 -43.07 21.09 51.40
CA THR A 674 -43.46 21.87 50.19
C THR A 674 -42.93 23.30 50.03
N LYS A 675 -41.69 23.60 50.40
CA LYS A 675 -41.04 24.83 49.90
C LYS A 675 -39.88 24.50 48.99
N ALA A 676 -40.20 24.32 47.71
CA ALA A 676 -39.24 24.56 46.65
C ALA A 676 -38.74 26.00 46.77
N GLU A 677 -37.56 26.21 47.35
CA GLU A 677 -37.00 27.56 47.44
C GLU A 677 -36.65 28.11 46.05
N THR A 678 -36.42 27.22 45.08
CA THR A 678 -36.05 27.53 43.70
C THR A 678 -37.12 27.07 42.68
N ASN A 679 -37.08 27.62 41.47
CA ASN A 679 -37.91 27.21 40.33
C ASN A 679 -37.12 26.28 39.37
N GLN A 680 -36.17 25.51 39.91
CA GLN A 680 -35.25 24.67 39.15
C GLN A 680 -35.49 23.19 39.46
N ASP A 681 -35.25 22.34 38.46
CA ASP A 681 -35.35 20.89 38.63
C ASP A 681 -34.24 20.41 39.58
N LEU A 682 -34.58 19.52 40.53
CA LEU A 682 -33.68 19.09 41.61
C LEU A 682 -33.81 17.58 41.87
N LEU A 683 -32.72 16.97 42.36
CA LEU A 683 -32.65 15.58 42.78
C LEU A 683 -32.23 15.49 44.25
N TYR A 684 -33.05 14.82 45.07
CA TYR A 684 -32.78 14.58 46.50
C TYR A 684 -32.48 13.12 46.76
N GLN A 685 -31.68 12.86 47.80
CA GLN A 685 -31.37 11.51 48.31
C GLN A 685 -31.75 11.39 49.78
N ASP A 686 -32.47 10.33 50.11
CA ASP A 686 -32.74 9.85 51.47
C ASP A 686 -32.38 8.36 51.56
N GLY A 687 -31.19 8.05 52.06
CA GLY A 687 -30.66 6.69 52.03
C GLY A 687 -30.62 6.12 50.61
N HIS A 688 -31.41 5.08 50.34
CA HIS A 688 -31.58 4.46 49.01
C HIS A 688 -32.78 5.01 48.22
N GLN A 689 -33.48 6.03 48.69
CA GLN A 689 -34.59 6.66 47.99
C GLN A 689 -34.14 7.96 47.33
N LEU A 690 -34.47 8.14 46.06
CA LEU A 690 -34.20 9.34 45.28
C LEU A 690 -35.53 10.02 44.90
N TYR A 691 -35.55 11.34 44.92
CA TYR A 691 -36.70 12.15 44.53
C TYR A 691 -36.29 13.17 43.48
N TYR A 692 -36.81 13.01 42.25
CA TYR A 692 -36.61 13.99 41.18
C TYR A 692 -37.82 14.93 41.11
N GLN A 693 -37.61 16.21 41.40
CA GLN A 693 -38.63 17.25 41.35
C GLN A 693 -38.49 18.06 40.05
N LYS A 694 -39.55 18.05 39.23
CA LYS A 694 -39.58 18.79 37.95
C LYS A 694 -40.63 19.90 37.93
N PHE A 695 -40.24 21.12 37.54
CA PHE A 695 -41.10 22.31 37.54
C PHE A 695 -41.51 22.76 36.12
N ASP A 696 -42.81 22.70 35.81
CA ASP A 696 -43.34 23.15 34.51
C ASP A 696 -44.25 24.36 34.66
N LYS A 697 -44.26 25.19 33.62
CA LYS A 697 -45.14 26.34 33.53
C LYS A 697 -46.54 25.90 33.08
N LYS A 698 -47.56 26.27 33.85
CA LYS A 698 -48.96 26.05 33.47
C LYS A 698 -49.36 26.95 32.31
N ILE A 699 -50.08 26.40 31.34
CA ILE A 699 -50.62 27.13 30.19
C ILE A 699 -51.78 28.04 30.69
N ALA A 700 -51.74 29.34 30.38
CA ALA A 700 -52.76 30.30 30.81
C ALA A 700 -54.11 30.09 30.06
N GLN A 701 -55.22 29.94 30.79
CA GLN A 701 -56.61 29.91 30.28
C GLN A 701 -57.18 31.35 30.15
N THR A 702 -57.98 31.80 29.17
CA THR A 702 -58.66 31.21 27.99
C THR A 702 -59.06 32.30 26.97
N VAL A 703 -58.57 32.24 25.73
CA VAL A 703 -59.37 32.55 24.53
C VAL A 703 -59.28 31.32 23.64
N THR A 704 -60.37 30.56 23.54
CA THR A 704 -60.44 29.41 22.64
C THR A 704 -61.20 29.77 21.38
N LYS A 705 -60.70 29.37 20.21
CA LYS A 705 -61.40 29.51 18.92
C LYS A 705 -61.84 28.14 18.44
N LYS A 706 -63.06 28.07 17.91
CA LYS A 706 -63.66 26.86 17.33
C LYS A 706 -63.50 26.88 15.81
N ILE A 707 -62.80 25.92 15.21
CA ILE A 707 -62.62 25.87 13.75
C ILE A 707 -63.65 24.96 13.07
N LYS A 708 -64.25 25.43 11.96
CA LYS A 708 -65.17 24.71 11.07
C LYS A 708 -64.57 24.59 9.67
N LEU A 709 -64.75 23.44 9.03
CA LEU A 709 -64.19 23.13 7.72
C LEU A 709 -65.29 23.19 6.64
N LEU A 710 -65.00 23.82 5.50
CA LEU A 710 -65.88 23.95 4.35
C LEU A 710 -65.13 23.49 3.10
N LYS A 711 -65.79 22.67 2.28
CA LYS A 711 -65.16 22.05 1.11
C LYS A 711 -65.86 22.46 -0.18
N TYR A 712 -65.10 22.91 -1.16
CA TYR A 712 -65.61 23.31 -2.46
C TYR A 712 -64.96 22.52 -3.59
N ASP A 713 -65.71 22.28 -4.65
CA ASP A 713 -65.18 21.80 -5.91
C ASP A 713 -64.43 22.96 -6.59
N LYS A 714 -63.15 22.74 -6.91
CA LYS A 714 -62.23 23.75 -7.46
C LYS A 714 -62.64 24.22 -8.86
N THR A 715 -63.33 23.36 -9.62
CA THR A 715 -63.75 23.60 -11.00
C THR A 715 -65.09 24.33 -11.04
N THR A 716 -66.10 23.81 -10.34
CA THR A 716 -67.46 24.35 -10.34
C THR A 716 -67.66 25.46 -9.32
N ARG A 717 -66.75 25.57 -8.33
CA ARG A 717 -66.81 26.52 -7.20
C ARG A 717 -68.06 26.35 -6.34
N THR A 718 -68.64 25.15 -6.33
CA THR A 718 -69.82 24.82 -5.53
C THR A 718 -69.42 24.06 -4.28
N LEU A 719 -70.22 24.20 -3.22
CA LEU A 719 -70.01 23.50 -1.96
C LEU A 719 -70.21 21.99 -2.16
N ILE A 720 -69.26 21.18 -1.71
CA ILE A 720 -69.34 19.73 -1.76
C ILE A 720 -70.25 19.26 -0.63
N GLY A 721 -71.46 18.80 -0.98
CA GLY A 721 -72.50 18.42 -0.01
C GLY A 721 -72.24 17.10 0.73
N THR A 722 -71.44 16.18 0.16
CA THR A 722 -71.12 14.88 0.76
C THR A 722 -69.63 14.81 1.06
N LEU A 723 -69.26 14.82 2.34
CA LEU A 723 -67.86 14.85 2.79
C LEU A 723 -67.38 13.48 3.30
N THR A 724 -68.03 12.38 2.90
CA THR A 724 -67.67 11.02 3.31
C THR A 724 -66.21 10.73 2.95
N GLY A 725 -65.42 10.27 3.93
CA GLY A 725 -64.00 9.97 3.77
C GLY A 725 -63.05 11.15 4.03
N LEU A 726 -63.59 12.36 4.25
CA LEU A 726 -62.80 13.57 4.52
C LEU A 726 -62.08 13.49 5.88
N LYS A 727 -60.78 13.81 5.88
CA LYS A 727 -59.95 13.89 7.09
C LYS A 727 -58.96 15.05 7.02
N PHE A 728 -58.72 15.68 8.16
CA PHE A 728 -57.72 16.73 8.34
C PHE A 728 -56.83 16.45 9.55
N THR A 729 -55.66 17.06 9.56
CA THR A 729 -54.79 17.20 10.74
C THR A 729 -54.61 18.67 11.06
N ILE A 730 -54.76 19.03 12.34
CA ILE A 730 -54.34 20.32 12.88
C ILE A 730 -53.07 20.08 13.69
N THR A 731 -51.97 20.73 13.32
CA THR A 731 -50.69 20.62 14.02
C THR A 731 -50.42 21.92 14.77
N GLN A 732 -50.18 21.84 16.08
CA GLN A 732 -49.71 22.94 16.91
C GLN A 732 -48.18 22.92 16.97
N TYR A 733 -47.56 24.08 16.94
CA TYR A 733 -46.12 24.28 17.00
C TYR A 733 -45.73 25.12 18.21
N SER A 734 -44.55 24.85 18.75
CA SER A 734 -43.96 25.56 19.91
C SER A 734 -43.20 26.81 19.50
N ASP A 735 -42.92 26.97 18.21
CA ASP A 735 -42.10 28.04 17.67
C ASP A 735 -42.85 28.84 16.59
N GLU A 736 -42.56 30.14 16.52
CA GLU A 736 -43.15 31.04 15.52
C GLU A 736 -42.78 30.70 14.07
N LYS A 737 -41.75 29.85 13.88
CA LYS A 737 -41.29 29.39 12.56
C LYS A 737 -41.96 28.09 12.11
N TYR A 738 -42.86 27.51 12.91
CA TYR A 738 -43.60 26.27 12.59
C TYR A 738 -42.70 25.07 12.29
N THR A 739 -41.55 24.98 12.96
CA THR A 739 -40.57 23.89 12.75
C THR A 739 -40.66 22.80 13.81
N LYS A 740 -41.22 23.09 14.99
CA LYS A 740 -41.24 22.21 16.16
C LYS A 740 -42.66 21.89 16.57
N THR A 741 -43.16 20.76 16.08
CA THR A 741 -44.47 20.19 16.42
C THR A 741 -44.59 19.96 17.93
N SER A 742 -45.61 20.55 18.54
CA SER A 742 -45.99 20.36 19.94
C SER A 742 -47.13 19.36 20.10
N ARG A 743 -48.13 19.41 19.20
CA ARG A 743 -49.33 18.57 19.28
C ARG A 743 -49.92 18.36 17.90
N VAL A 744 -50.42 17.17 17.61
CA VAL A 744 -51.20 16.87 16.40
C VAL A 744 -52.61 16.45 16.81
N ILE A 745 -53.60 17.00 16.13
CA ILE A 745 -55.03 16.75 16.35
C ILE A 745 -55.61 16.22 15.04
N ASN A 746 -56.14 15.01 15.06
CA ASN A 746 -56.84 14.42 13.91
C ASN A 746 -58.31 14.85 13.93
N VAL A 747 -58.82 15.30 12.78
CA VAL A 747 -60.10 16.01 12.66
C VAL A 747 -60.93 15.35 11.55
N ALA A 748 -62.22 15.11 11.82
CA ALA A 748 -63.17 14.46 10.90
C ALA A 748 -64.33 15.39 10.50
N GLN A 749 -65.23 14.91 9.62
CA GLN A 749 -66.24 15.66 8.85
C GLN A 749 -67.03 16.78 9.56
N ASP A 750 -67.46 16.64 10.81
CA ASP A 750 -68.25 17.66 11.55
C ASP A 750 -67.49 18.32 12.71
N TYR A 751 -66.17 18.31 12.67
CA TYR A 751 -65.38 18.71 13.83
C TYR A 751 -65.42 20.20 14.10
N THR A 752 -65.55 20.49 15.39
CA THR A 752 -65.16 21.74 16.00
C THR A 752 -64.00 21.46 16.94
N ALA A 753 -62.79 21.92 16.61
CA ALA A 753 -61.64 21.83 17.52
C ALA A 753 -61.49 23.14 18.30
N GLU A 754 -61.33 23.05 19.63
CA GLU A 754 -60.99 24.20 20.46
C GLU A 754 -59.48 24.45 20.41
N LEU A 755 -59.09 25.61 19.88
CA LEU A 755 -57.71 26.01 19.73
C LEU A 755 -57.41 27.17 20.69
N THR A 756 -56.39 26.99 21.52
CA THR A 756 -55.85 28.02 22.43
C THR A 756 -54.93 28.99 21.67
N PRO A 757 -54.43 30.07 22.29
CA PRO A 757 -53.34 30.85 21.70
C PRO A 757 -52.12 29.97 21.38
N GLY A 758 -51.52 30.17 20.20
CA GLY A 758 -50.42 29.36 19.70
C GLY A 758 -50.28 29.38 18.18
N HIS A 759 -49.28 28.65 17.66
CA HIS A 759 -48.98 28.52 16.23
C HIS A 759 -49.54 27.20 15.70
N TYR A 760 -50.24 27.24 14.57
CA TYR A 760 -50.97 26.10 14.02
C TYR A 760 -50.78 25.95 12.51
N SER A 761 -50.93 24.72 12.02
CA SER A 761 -51.19 24.42 10.61
C SER A 761 -52.40 23.49 10.48
N ILE A 762 -53.13 23.59 9.37
CA ILE A 762 -54.17 22.63 8.99
C ILE A 762 -53.81 22.00 7.66
N THR A 763 -53.89 20.67 7.59
CA THR A 763 -53.54 19.89 6.40
C THR A 763 -54.64 18.88 6.09
N GLU A 764 -55.06 18.82 4.83
CA GLU A 764 -55.98 17.77 4.37
C GLU A 764 -55.22 16.45 4.27
N THR A 765 -55.75 15.40 4.89
CA THR A 765 -55.12 14.06 4.89
C THR A 765 -55.92 13.04 4.09
N SER A 766 -57.19 13.33 3.79
CA SER A 766 -58.02 12.55 2.87
C SER A 766 -59.12 13.44 2.30
N ALA A 767 -59.26 13.46 0.97
CA ALA A 767 -60.33 14.19 0.28
C ALA A 767 -61.67 13.42 0.32
N PRO A 768 -62.80 14.08 0.07
CA PRO A 768 -64.09 13.40 -0.12
C PRO A 768 -64.06 12.45 -1.33
N THR A 769 -64.88 11.40 -1.31
CA THR A 769 -65.05 10.48 -2.45
C THR A 769 -65.31 11.25 -3.75
N GLY A 770 -64.52 10.99 -4.80
CA GLY A 770 -64.62 11.65 -6.11
C GLY A 770 -63.70 12.86 -6.29
N PHE A 771 -62.83 13.16 -5.32
CA PHE A 771 -61.90 14.30 -5.33
C PHE A 771 -60.46 13.89 -5.00
N SER A 772 -59.49 14.64 -5.51
CA SER A 772 -58.06 14.42 -5.23
C SER A 772 -57.64 15.19 -3.98
N VAL A 773 -56.88 14.53 -3.10
CA VAL A 773 -56.32 15.14 -1.88
C VAL A 773 -55.11 16.01 -2.18
N GLU A 774 -55.05 17.19 -1.54
CA GLU A 774 -53.91 18.10 -1.59
C GLU A 774 -53.31 18.31 -0.19
N HIS A 775 -52.14 17.73 0.07
CA HIS A 775 -51.49 17.71 1.40
C HIS A 775 -50.75 19.00 1.78
N THR A 776 -51.05 20.13 1.14
CA THR A 776 -50.36 21.41 1.41
C THR A 776 -50.85 21.99 2.76
N PRO A 777 -49.97 22.21 3.76
CA PRO A 777 -50.37 22.76 5.05
C PRO A 777 -50.70 24.26 4.97
N TYR A 778 -51.77 24.69 5.63
CA TYR A 778 -52.15 26.09 5.78
C TYR A 778 -51.81 26.61 7.19
N TYR A 779 -50.91 27.58 7.30
CA TYR A 779 -50.33 28.04 8.57
C TYR A 779 -51.00 29.31 9.13
N PHE A 780 -51.30 29.31 10.43
CA PHE A 780 -51.88 30.46 11.15
C PHE A 780 -51.48 30.49 12.63
N THR A 781 -51.57 31.66 13.26
CA THR A 781 -51.30 31.88 14.69
C THR A 781 -52.53 32.49 15.36
N ILE A 782 -52.91 31.96 16.52
CA ILE A 782 -53.89 32.55 17.44
C ILE A 782 -53.11 33.30 18.52
N LYS A 783 -53.30 34.60 18.62
CA LYS A 783 -52.65 35.46 19.61
C LYS A 783 -53.34 35.32 20.97
N ALA A 784 -52.65 35.77 22.02
CA ALA A 784 -53.16 35.74 23.40
C ALA A 784 -54.46 36.55 23.59
N ASP A 785 -54.69 37.59 22.78
CA ASP A 785 -55.91 38.40 22.76
C ASP A 785 -57.06 37.80 21.92
N GLY A 786 -56.83 36.64 21.29
CA GLY A 786 -57.78 35.99 20.39
C GLY A 786 -57.72 36.43 18.93
N GLY A 787 -56.85 37.38 18.58
CA GLY A 787 -56.63 37.78 17.19
C GLY A 787 -55.92 36.70 16.39
N VAL A 788 -56.25 36.53 15.10
CA VAL A 788 -55.61 35.53 14.23
C VAL A 788 -54.68 36.19 13.21
N LYS A 789 -53.55 35.55 12.93
CA LYS A 789 -52.61 35.94 11.88
C LYS A 789 -52.34 34.73 10.98
N VAL A 790 -52.57 34.85 9.68
CA VAL A 790 -52.19 33.82 8.69
C VAL A 790 -50.76 34.07 8.20
N LEU A 791 -50.00 33.01 7.91
CA LEU A 791 -48.60 33.13 7.50
C LEU A 791 -48.47 33.61 6.04
N HIS A 792 -49.33 33.13 5.16
CA HIS A 792 -49.38 33.50 3.74
C HIS A 792 -50.83 33.92 3.39
N GLY A 793 -51.00 35.10 2.78
CA GLY A 793 -52.31 35.67 2.47
C GLY A 793 -52.79 36.74 3.47
N SER A 794 -54.07 37.13 3.38
CA SER A 794 -54.71 38.10 4.27
C SER A 794 -55.90 37.46 4.98
N LEU A 795 -56.02 37.65 6.29
CA LEU A 795 -57.17 37.20 7.07
C LEU A 795 -58.40 38.03 6.69
N LYS A 796 -59.54 37.38 6.42
CA LYS A 796 -60.81 38.04 6.10
C LYS A 796 -61.81 37.86 7.24
N GLU A 797 -62.51 38.95 7.59
CA GLU A 797 -63.55 38.98 8.61
C GLU A 797 -64.87 38.38 8.09
N TRP A 798 -65.53 37.56 8.90
CA TRP A 798 -66.84 37.00 8.59
C TRP A 798 -67.95 37.96 9.04
N SER A 799 -68.53 38.74 8.12
CA SER A 799 -69.76 39.49 8.38
C SER A 799 -70.99 38.61 8.11
N ALA A 800 -71.83 38.43 9.12
CA ALA A 800 -73.01 37.57 9.09
C ALA A 800 -73.90 37.81 7.85
N GLY A 801 -73.98 36.82 6.96
CA GLY A 801 -75.10 36.70 6.01
C GLY A 801 -74.79 36.45 4.54
N TYR A 802 -73.55 36.53 4.05
CA TYR A 802 -73.24 36.21 2.66
C TYR A 802 -71.96 35.38 2.53
N LEU A 803 -72.10 34.17 1.96
CA LEU A 803 -71.03 33.43 1.30
C LEU A 803 -70.53 34.29 0.14
N VAL A 804 -69.50 35.10 0.37
CA VAL A 804 -68.74 35.65 -0.73
C VAL A 804 -67.84 34.51 -1.20
N VAL A 805 -68.28 33.78 -2.23
CA VAL A 805 -67.36 33.08 -3.11
C VAL A 805 -66.38 34.16 -3.57
N ALA A 806 -65.22 34.25 -2.91
CA ALA A 806 -64.12 35.03 -3.43
C ALA A 806 -63.85 34.49 -4.84
N ASN A 807 -63.49 35.35 -5.79
CA ASN A 807 -63.23 34.98 -7.18
C ASN A 807 -61.98 34.10 -7.36
N THR A 808 -61.63 33.31 -6.35
CA THR A 808 -60.39 32.55 -6.19
C THR A 808 -60.71 31.07 -6.00
N ASN A 809 -59.78 30.21 -6.41
CA ASN A 809 -59.82 28.76 -6.26
C ASN A 809 -58.72 28.30 -5.27
N GLU A 810 -58.36 29.17 -4.33
CA GLU A 810 -57.30 29.00 -3.34
C GLU A 810 -57.91 28.79 -1.95
N ASP A 811 -57.22 28.04 -1.10
CA ASP A 811 -57.66 27.80 0.27
C ASP A 811 -57.64 29.08 1.10
N GLN A 812 -58.62 29.27 1.98
CA GLN A 812 -58.79 30.52 2.75
C GLN A 812 -59.18 30.24 4.20
N LEU A 813 -58.79 31.13 5.11
CA LEU A 813 -59.21 31.13 6.50
C LEU A 813 -59.96 32.42 6.84
N TYR A 814 -61.16 32.29 7.40
CA TYR A 814 -62.00 33.40 7.86
C TYR A 814 -62.17 33.34 9.38
N GLN A 815 -62.32 34.51 9.98
CA GLN A 815 -62.55 34.63 11.42
C GLN A 815 -63.90 35.30 11.72
N ASN A 816 -64.58 34.78 12.75
CA ASN A 816 -65.65 35.44 13.49
C ASN A 816 -65.24 35.50 14.98
N LYS A 817 -66.03 36.19 15.82
CA LYS A 817 -65.74 36.47 17.23
C LYS A 817 -65.29 35.24 18.03
N ASP A 818 -65.89 34.05 17.81
CA ASP A 818 -65.52 32.82 18.54
C ASP A 818 -65.18 31.62 17.63
N GLN A 819 -65.28 31.80 16.30
CA GLN A 819 -65.12 30.72 15.31
C GLN A 819 -64.15 31.07 14.19
N LEU A 820 -63.50 30.05 13.63
CA LEU A 820 -62.73 30.10 12.39
C LEU A 820 -63.41 29.24 11.34
N TYR A 821 -63.41 29.68 10.08
CA TYR A 821 -63.89 28.90 8.94
C TYR A 821 -62.75 28.68 7.96
N PHE A 822 -62.40 27.43 7.69
CA PHE A 822 -61.38 27.08 6.69
C PHE A 822 -62.06 26.54 5.44
N GLU A 823 -61.91 27.25 4.32
CA GLU A 823 -62.39 26.84 3.00
C GLU A 823 -61.25 26.15 2.24
N LYS A 824 -61.46 24.89 1.85
CA LYS A 824 -60.52 24.11 1.02
C LYS A 824 -61.16 23.77 -0.33
N PHE A 825 -60.44 24.01 -1.43
CA PHE A 825 -60.89 23.70 -2.80
C PHE A 825 -60.20 22.44 -3.34
N ASP A 826 -60.98 21.45 -3.80
CA ASP A 826 -60.44 20.19 -4.37
C ASP A 826 -60.81 20.02 -5.83
N THR A 827 -59.89 19.40 -6.56
CA THR A 827 -60.09 19.00 -7.95
C THR A 827 -60.85 17.68 -8.03
N THR A 828 -61.86 17.61 -8.89
CA THR A 828 -62.62 16.39 -9.20
C THR A 828 -61.70 15.28 -9.77
N GLN A 829 -61.83 14.04 -9.29
CA GLN A 829 -61.17 12.86 -9.88
C GLN A 829 -62.02 12.25 -11.00
N MET A 830 -61.39 11.87 -12.12
CA MET A 830 -62.08 11.19 -13.23
C MET A 830 -62.00 9.66 -13.12
N ASP A 831 -63.02 8.96 -13.64
CA ASP A 831 -63.01 7.50 -13.80
C ASP A 831 -61.82 7.05 -14.66
N GLN A 832 -61.23 5.90 -14.33
CA GLN A 832 -59.94 5.42 -14.86
C GLN A 832 -59.92 5.26 -16.40
N LEU A 833 -59.52 6.30 -17.14
CA LEU A 833 -59.29 6.23 -18.58
C LEU A 833 -58.02 5.44 -18.85
N GLN A 834 -58.00 4.57 -19.87
CA GLN A 834 -56.79 3.83 -20.24
C GLN A 834 -56.19 4.38 -21.55
N LEU A 835 -54.90 4.65 -21.55
CA LEU A 835 -54.12 5.01 -22.73
C LEU A 835 -53.26 3.80 -23.14
N HIS A 836 -53.50 3.28 -24.32
CA HIS A 836 -52.77 2.19 -24.95
C HIS A 836 -51.74 2.75 -25.91
N LEU A 837 -50.49 2.32 -25.81
CA LEU A 837 -49.42 2.71 -26.74
C LEU A 837 -49.12 1.54 -27.69
N LEU A 838 -49.24 1.78 -28.99
CA LEU A 838 -49.10 0.78 -30.05
C LEU A 838 -48.05 1.21 -31.07
N LYS A 839 -47.28 0.25 -31.60
CA LYS A 839 -46.26 0.48 -32.63
C LYS A 839 -46.64 -0.11 -33.98
N TYR A 840 -46.42 0.66 -35.04
CA TYR A 840 -46.68 0.27 -36.42
C TYR A 840 -45.44 0.50 -37.28
N ASP A 841 -45.18 -0.39 -38.23
CA ASP A 841 -44.11 -0.20 -39.21
C ASP A 841 -44.54 0.90 -40.20
N GLY A 842 -43.79 1.99 -40.26
CA GLY A 842 -44.14 3.19 -41.03
C GLY A 842 -44.14 3.01 -42.55
N GLN A 843 -43.60 1.91 -43.07
CA GLN A 843 -43.68 1.58 -44.51
C GLN A 843 -44.88 0.69 -44.82
N THR A 844 -45.04 -0.40 -44.06
CA THR A 844 -46.06 -1.43 -44.32
C THR A 844 -47.39 -1.17 -43.61
N GLN A 845 -47.41 -0.23 -42.66
CA GLN A 845 -48.56 0.13 -41.81
C GLN A 845 -49.14 -1.05 -41.04
N LYS A 846 -48.32 -2.07 -40.78
CA LYS A 846 -48.70 -3.23 -39.97
C LYS A 846 -48.20 -3.08 -38.54
N ILE A 847 -48.96 -3.61 -37.59
CA ILE A 847 -48.58 -3.59 -36.18
C ILE A 847 -47.25 -4.35 -35.98
N ILE A 848 -46.34 -3.76 -35.22
CA ILE A 848 -45.06 -4.39 -34.88
C ILE A 848 -45.35 -5.35 -33.72
N LYS A 849 -45.33 -6.65 -34.00
CA LYS A 849 -45.64 -7.68 -32.99
C LYS A 849 -44.48 -7.94 -32.03
N ASN A 850 -43.24 -7.81 -32.50
CA ASN A 850 -42.05 -7.95 -31.66
C ASN A 850 -41.60 -6.57 -31.18
N ILE A 851 -41.98 -6.22 -29.96
CA ILE A 851 -41.66 -4.93 -29.33
C ILE A 851 -40.58 -5.06 -28.25
N SER A 852 -39.68 -6.06 -28.39
CA SER A 852 -38.55 -6.23 -27.47
C SER A 852 -37.74 -4.94 -27.38
N LYS A 853 -37.34 -4.57 -26.15
CA LYS A 853 -36.56 -3.36 -25.80
C LYS A 853 -37.31 -2.03 -25.94
N LEU A 854 -38.60 -2.03 -26.29
CA LEU A 854 -39.40 -0.79 -26.38
C LEU A 854 -39.57 -0.14 -25.00
N LYS A 855 -39.40 1.19 -24.94
CA LYS A 855 -39.73 2.00 -23.77
C LYS A 855 -40.38 3.32 -24.17
N PHE A 856 -41.37 3.72 -23.40
CA PHE A 856 -42.02 5.03 -23.50
C PHE A 856 -41.91 5.81 -22.20
N GLN A 857 -41.91 7.13 -22.31
CA GLN A 857 -42.09 8.05 -21.20
C GLN A 857 -43.32 8.92 -21.46
N VAL A 858 -44.25 8.93 -20.51
CA VAL A 858 -45.41 9.82 -20.48
C VAL A 858 -45.19 10.84 -19.37
N THR A 859 -45.21 12.12 -19.73
CA THR A 859 -45.04 13.25 -18.79
C THR A 859 -46.33 14.04 -18.71
N GLN A 860 -46.88 14.16 -17.51
CA GLN A 860 -48.02 15.01 -17.17
C GLN A 860 -47.51 16.40 -16.75
N TYR A 861 -48.12 17.43 -17.31
CA TYR A 861 -47.85 18.82 -16.96
C TYR A 861 -49.03 19.42 -16.21
N GLN A 862 -48.87 20.62 -15.66
CA GLN A 862 -49.97 21.36 -15.05
C GLN A 862 -50.82 22.03 -16.13
N GLN A 863 -52.15 21.89 -16.09
CA GLN A 863 -53.03 22.45 -17.13
C GLN A 863 -52.92 23.98 -17.28
N ALA A 864 -52.67 24.71 -16.19
CA ALA A 864 -52.51 26.16 -16.19
C ALA A 864 -51.10 26.63 -16.61
N ASP A 865 -50.09 25.76 -16.56
CA ASP A 865 -48.70 26.07 -16.91
C ASP A 865 -48.04 24.85 -17.60
N PRO A 866 -48.05 24.79 -18.95
CA PRO A 866 -47.54 23.65 -19.72
C PRO A 866 -46.02 23.46 -19.62
N THR A 867 -45.31 24.28 -18.85
CA THR A 867 -43.87 24.12 -18.58
C THR A 867 -43.58 23.35 -17.29
N LYS A 868 -44.57 23.25 -16.38
CA LYS A 868 -44.39 22.59 -15.08
C LYS A 868 -44.81 21.14 -15.12
N VAL A 869 -43.85 20.25 -14.86
CA VAL A 869 -44.07 18.80 -14.77
C VAL A 869 -44.75 18.45 -13.44
N VAL A 870 -45.86 17.72 -13.52
CA VAL A 870 -46.60 17.16 -12.38
C VAL A 870 -46.14 15.73 -12.10
N LYS A 871 -46.00 14.91 -13.14
CA LYS A 871 -45.64 13.49 -13.01
C LYS A 871 -44.95 12.98 -14.26
N ILE A 872 -43.94 12.12 -14.08
CA ILE A 872 -43.30 11.36 -15.18
C ILE A 872 -43.53 9.87 -14.92
N GLN A 873 -43.99 9.15 -15.93
CA GLN A 873 -44.17 7.70 -15.90
C GLN A 873 -43.47 7.06 -17.09
N GLN A 874 -42.61 6.10 -16.83
CA GLN A 874 -41.99 5.28 -17.88
C GLN A 874 -42.69 3.92 -17.97
N LEU A 875 -42.93 3.47 -19.20
CA LEU A 875 -43.54 2.19 -19.53
C LEU A 875 -42.52 1.36 -20.31
N SER A 876 -42.32 0.12 -19.89
CA SER A 876 -41.41 -0.83 -20.50
C SER A 876 -41.98 -2.23 -20.39
N GLY A 877 -41.83 -3.04 -21.43
CA GLY A 877 -42.33 -4.41 -21.44
C GLY A 877 -42.09 -5.09 -22.77
N GLU A 878 -42.56 -6.32 -22.88
CA GLU A 878 -42.35 -7.17 -24.08
C GLU A 878 -43.67 -7.49 -24.78
N LYS A 879 -44.82 -7.14 -24.18
CA LYS A 879 -46.17 -7.41 -24.68
C LYS A 879 -46.98 -6.11 -24.73
N ALA A 880 -47.93 -6.02 -25.65
CA ALA A 880 -48.74 -4.81 -25.83
C ALA A 880 -49.54 -4.40 -24.57
N SER A 881 -49.91 -5.36 -23.72
CA SER A 881 -50.57 -5.11 -22.43
C SER A 881 -49.70 -4.34 -21.43
N ASP A 882 -48.38 -4.38 -21.60
CA ASP A 882 -47.42 -3.74 -20.69
C ASP A 882 -47.33 -2.22 -20.93
N PHE A 883 -47.91 -1.74 -22.03
CA PHE A 883 -47.91 -0.33 -22.45
C PHE A 883 -49.31 0.29 -22.35
N ILE A 884 -50.01 -0.03 -21.26
CA ILE A 884 -51.30 0.56 -20.89
C ILE A 884 -51.10 1.44 -19.65
N MET A 885 -51.56 2.68 -19.71
CA MET A 885 -51.49 3.64 -18.61
C MET A 885 -52.86 4.17 -18.24
N THR A 886 -53.15 4.23 -16.95
CA THR A 886 -54.37 4.89 -16.46
C THR A 886 -54.17 6.40 -16.35
N VAL A 887 -55.04 7.16 -17.02
CA VAL A 887 -55.13 8.62 -16.94
C VAL A 887 -56.29 8.98 -16.00
N LYS A 888 -56.00 9.74 -14.94
CA LYS A 888 -56.94 10.01 -13.84
C LYS A 888 -57.29 11.49 -13.67
N GLU A 889 -56.59 12.37 -14.37
CA GLU A 889 -56.64 13.81 -14.16
C GLU A 889 -56.77 14.55 -15.48
N SER A 890 -57.52 15.66 -15.48
CA SER A 890 -57.67 16.55 -16.63
C SER A 890 -56.39 17.36 -16.73
N SER A 891 -55.57 17.12 -17.76
CA SER A 891 -54.31 17.83 -17.91
C SER A 891 -53.68 17.72 -19.30
N ILE A 892 -52.49 18.30 -19.46
CA ILE A 892 -51.64 18.22 -20.64
C ILE A 892 -50.64 17.08 -20.46
N TYR A 893 -50.49 16.24 -21.48
CA TYR A 893 -49.61 15.08 -21.48
C TYR A 893 -48.69 15.10 -22.70
N LYS A 894 -47.43 14.68 -22.50
CA LYS A 894 -46.47 14.43 -23.59
C LYS A 894 -45.95 13.01 -23.52
N ILE A 895 -45.94 12.31 -24.66
CA ILE A 895 -45.40 10.97 -24.82
C ILE A 895 -44.11 11.05 -25.61
N GLN A 896 -43.08 10.36 -25.17
CA GLN A 896 -41.80 10.25 -25.84
C GLN A 896 -41.37 8.80 -25.88
N GLU A 897 -40.86 8.35 -27.02
CA GLU A 897 -40.20 7.06 -27.11
C GLU A 897 -38.76 7.18 -26.62
N ILE A 898 -38.35 6.27 -25.73
CA ILE A 898 -37.04 6.29 -25.09
C ILE A 898 -36.12 5.22 -25.69
N SER A 899 -36.70 4.11 -26.16
CA SER A 899 -35.96 3.10 -26.90
C SER A 899 -36.88 2.39 -27.89
N ALA A 900 -36.39 2.16 -29.10
CA ALA A 900 -37.16 1.53 -30.16
C ALA A 900 -37.16 0.00 -30.12
N PRO A 901 -38.22 -0.62 -30.67
CA PRO A 901 -38.24 -2.06 -30.89
C PRO A 901 -37.02 -2.53 -31.68
N GLU A 902 -36.58 -3.75 -31.40
CA GLU A 902 -35.46 -4.36 -32.12
C GLU A 902 -35.68 -4.36 -33.65
N GLY A 903 -34.72 -3.82 -34.39
CA GLY A 903 -34.80 -3.64 -35.84
C GLY A 903 -35.39 -2.31 -36.33
N TYR A 904 -35.84 -1.42 -35.43
CA TYR A 904 -36.38 -0.10 -35.74
C TYR A 904 -35.50 1.04 -35.22
N GLN A 905 -35.57 2.20 -35.89
CA GLN A 905 -34.84 3.41 -35.50
C GLN A 905 -35.58 4.10 -34.34
N LEU A 906 -34.84 4.60 -33.35
CA LEU A 906 -35.40 5.42 -32.29
C LEU A 906 -35.82 6.77 -32.86
N ASP A 907 -37.08 7.14 -32.61
CA ASP A 907 -37.63 8.47 -32.83
C ASP A 907 -38.05 9.05 -31.47
N ASP A 908 -37.18 9.88 -30.89
CA ASP A 908 -37.35 10.50 -29.58
C ASP A 908 -38.19 11.78 -29.63
N SER A 909 -38.89 12.05 -30.72
CA SER A 909 -39.83 13.17 -30.80
C SER A 909 -41.00 12.99 -29.83
N THR A 910 -41.52 14.12 -29.30
CA THR A 910 -42.63 14.10 -28.33
C THR A 910 -43.97 14.32 -29.02
N PHE A 911 -44.96 13.50 -28.67
CA PHE A 911 -46.36 13.71 -29.04
C PHE A 911 -47.15 14.31 -27.88
N GLU A 912 -47.90 15.39 -28.13
CA GLU A 912 -48.61 16.16 -27.10
C GLU A 912 -50.13 16.09 -27.29
N PHE A 913 -50.86 15.86 -26.20
CA PHE A 913 -52.32 15.85 -26.17
C PHE A 913 -52.84 16.35 -24.81
N THR A 914 -54.12 16.72 -24.74
CA THR A 914 -54.78 17.13 -23.48
C THR A 914 -55.97 16.24 -23.19
N VAL A 915 -56.28 16.02 -21.91
CA VAL A 915 -57.51 15.36 -21.47
C VAL A 915 -58.35 16.37 -20.72
N ASP A 916 -59.60 16.54 -21.14
CA ASP A 916 -60.53 17.46 -20.48
C ASP A 916 -61.21 16.81 -19.26
N ALA A 917 -61.95 17.60 -18.49
CA ALA A 917 -62.65 17.14 -17.28
C ALA A 917 -63.78 16.13 -17.55
N ASN A 918 -64.19 15.95 -18.81
CA ASN A 918 -65.18 14.95 -19.22
C ASN A 918 -64.52 13.64 -19.67
N GLY A 919 -63.19 13.56 -19.64
CA GLY A 919 -62.42 12.41 -20.09
C GLY A 919 -62.27 12.29 -21.61
N THR A 920 -62.45 13.40 -22.34
CA THR A 920 -62.20 13.47 -23.78
C THR A 920 -60.74 13.79 -24.05
N PHE A 921 -60.10 13.04 -24.95
CA PHE A 921 -58.72 13.30 -25.37
C PHE A 921 -58.74 14.29 -26.54
N HIS A 922 -57.89 15.32 -26.51
CA HIS A 922 -57.77 16.33 -27.55
C HIS A 922 -56.33 16.38 -28.10
N LEU A 923 -56.21 16.50 -29.42
CA LEU A 923 -54.94 16.66 -30.12
C LEU A 923 -54.37 18.08 -29.91
N LYS A 924 -53.07 18.25 -30.17
CA LYS A 924 -52.42 19.56 -30.18
C LYS A 924 -53.13 20.51 -31.14
N GLY A 925 -53.79 21.54 -30.61
CA GLY A 925 -54.69 22.45 -31.35
C GLY A 925 -56.16 22.40 -30.90
N GLY A 926 -56.51 21.53 -29.95
CA GLY A 926 -57.81 21.53 -29.25
C GLY A 926 -58.90 20.66 -29.89
N GLN A 927 -58.66 20.09 -31.07
CA GLN A 927 -59.60 19.17 -31.72
C GLN A 927 -59.69 17.86 -30.93
N ALA A 928 -60.90 17.37 -30.69
CA ALA A 928 -61.12 16.08 -30.03
C ALA A 928 -60.52 14.94 -30.86
N ALA A 929 -59.95 13.94 -30.18
CA ALA A 929 -59.36 12.77 -30.81
C ALA A 929 -60.43 12.00 -31.59
N PRO A 930 -60.14 11.62 -32.84
CA PRO A 930 -61.09 10.89 -33.67
C PRO A 930 -61.48 9.55 -33.04
N GLN A 931 -62.74 9.15 -33.26
CA GLN A 931 -63.27 7.90 -32.70
C GLN A 931 -62.72 6.68 -33.45
N TRP A 932 -62.28 5.66 -32.70
CA TRP A 932 -61.71 4.44 -33.31
C TRP A 932 -62.81 3.46 -33.73
N GLN A 933 -62.86 3.10 -35.03
CA GLN A 933 -63.97 2.34 -35.61
C GLN A 933 -63.73 0.81 -35.74
N SER A 934 -62.50 0.30 -35.84
CA SER A 934 -62.19 -1.16 -35.75
C SER A 934 -60.71 -1.44 -35.39
N LYS A 935 -60.43 -2.59 -34.76
CA LYS A 935 -59.11 -2.94 -34.18
C LYS A 935 -58.05 -3.43 -35.19
N ASP A 936 -58.46 -3.80 -36.41
CA ASP A 936 -57.62 -4.54 -37.39
C ASP A 936 -57.37 -3.84 -38.74
N GLU A 937 -57.75 -2.57 -38.91
CA GLU A 937 -57.35 -1.75 -40.06
C GLU A 937 -56.66 -0.48 -39.59
N ALA A 938 -55.40 -0.26 -40.01
CA ALA A 938 -54.82 1.07 -40.02
C ALA A 938 -55.73 1.93 -40.90
N VAL A 939 -56.47 2.87 -40.30
CA VAL A 939 -57.30 3.78 -41.08
C VAL A 939 -56.36 4.61 -41.95
N ALA A 940 -56.37 4.27 -43.23
CA ALA A 940 -55.52 4.80 -44.27
C ALA A 940 -55.61 6.34 -44.32
N SER A 941 -54.45 7.02 -44.18
CA SER A 941 -54.06 8.15 -45.05
C SER A 941 -52.79 8.90 -44.59
N ALA A 942 -52.24 8.69 -43.40
CA ALA A 942 -51.07 9.47 -42.97
C ALA A 942 -49.97 8.61 -42.29
N LYS A 943 -48.75 8.70 -42.81
CA LYS A 943 -47.54 8.04 -42.27
C LYS A 943 -46.99 8.75 -41.02
N VAL A 944 -47.86 9.16 -40.11
CA VAL A 944 -47.54 10.00 -38.95
C VAL A 944 -48.20 9.45 -37.69
N ASP A 945 -47.64 9.79 -36.53
CA ASP A 945 -48.17 9.41 -35.22
C ASP A 945 -49.58 9.99 -34.97
N GLN A 946 -50.48 9.19 -34.41
CA GLN A 946 -51.88 9.59 -34.17
C GLN A 946 -52.43 9.05 -32.85
N LEU A 947 -53.44 9.74 -32.32
CA LEU A 947 -54.18 9.36 -31.12
C LEU A 947 -55.67 9.23 -31.44
N TYR A 948 -56.26 8.10 -31.06
CA TYR A 948 -57.69 7.82 -31.21
C TYR A 948 -58.34 7.59 -29.85
N GLN A 949 -59.65 7.79 -29.77
CA GLN A 949 -60.44 7.47 -28.57
C GLN A 949 -61.57 6.49 -28.90
N GLN A 950 -61.84 5.57 -27.98
CA GLN A 950 -62.99 4.67 -28.02
C GLN A 950 -63.52 4.51 -26.59
N LYS A 951 -64.66 5.16 -26.28
CA LYS A 951 -65.23 5.19 -24.93
C LYS A 951 -64.18 5.67 -23.90
N SER A 952 -63.90 4.87 -22.87
CA SER A 952 -62.93 5.15 -21.80
C SER A 952 -61.49 4.74 -22.13
N GLU A 953 -61.21 4.34 -23.37
CA GLU A 953 -59.88 3.95 -23.82
C GLU A 953 -59.39 4.89 -24.93
N ALA A 954 -58.10 5.21 -24.91
CA ALA A 954 -57.41 5.95 -25.97
C ALA A 954 -56.23 5.13 -26.49
N TYR A 955 -55.95 5.26 -27.78
CA TYR A 955 -54.96 4.46 -28.48
C TYR A 955 -53.99 5.38 -29.22
N PHE A 956 -52.76 5.50 -28.69
CA PHE A 956 -51.67 6.20 -29.34
C PHE A 956 -50.93 5.24 -30.27
N GLN A 957 -50.94 5.53 -31.57
CA GLN A 957 -50.26 4.76 -32.60
C GLN A 957 -49.02 5.53 -33.03
N LYS A 958 -47.84 4.97 -32.76
CA LYS A 958 -46.54 5.52 -33.19
C LYS A 958 -45.98 4.75 -34.39
N MET A 959 -45.60 5.47 -35.42
CA MET A 959 -45.12 4.94 -36.70
C MET A 959 -43.59 4.86 -36.70
N ASP A 960 -43.04 3.65 -36.66
CA ASP A 960 -41.60 3.44 -36.57
C ASP A 960 -40.97 3.18 -37.93
N LYS A 961 -39.77 3.75 -38.15
CA LYS A 961 -38.98 3.48 -39.35
C LYS A 961 -38.03 2.31 -39.12
N LYS A 962 -38.11 1.28 -39.95
CA LYS A 962 -37.19 0.13 -39.89
C LYS A 962 -35.74 0.56 -40.16
N LYS A 963 -34.77 0.00 -39.42
CA LYS A 963 -33.34 0.24 -39.67
C LYS A 963 -32.98 -0.23 -41.08
N ALA A 964 -32.25 0.60 -41.84
CA ALA A 964 -31.77 0.22 -43.17
C ALA A 964 -30.77 -0.94 -43.06
N VAL A 965 -30.95 -1.98 -43.87
CA VAL A 965 -29.96 -3.06 -44.02
C VAL A 965 -28.83 -2.54 -44.94
N PRO A 966 -27.54 -2.67 -44.59
CA PRO A 966 -26.45 -2.23 -45.46
C PRO A 966 -26.45 -3.07 -46.75
N ILE A 967 -26.57 -2.41 -47.90
CA ILE A 967 -26.44 -3.06 -49.22
C ILE A 967 -24.93 -3.13 -49.53
N LEU A 968 -24.37 -4.34 -49.58
CA LEU A 968 -23.05 -4.57 -50.17
C LEU A 968 -23.13 -4.38 -51.71
N PRO A 969 -22.14 -3.75 -52.36
CA PRO A 969 -22.21 -3.44 -53.79
C PRO A 969 -22.23 -4.70 -54.66
N GLN A 970 -23.14 -4.72 -55.63
CA GLN A 970 -23.22 -5.77 -56.64
C GLN A 970 -21.99 -5.73 -57.56
N THR A 971 -21.20 -6.82 -57.59
CA THR A 971 -20.37 -7.16 -58.76
C THR A 971 -21.14 -8.14 -59.63
N GLY A 972 -21.39 -7.74 -60.88
CA GLY A 972 -22.29 -8.40 -61.81
C GLY A 972 -21.79 -9.72 -62.41
N GLY A 973 -22.72 -10.40 -63.07
CA GLY A 973 -22.49 -11.59 -63.88
C GLY A 973 -23.79 -12.34 -64.17
N HIS A 974 -24.38 -12.09 -65.33
CA HIS A 974 -25.62 -12.68 -65.84
C HIS A 974 -25.51 -14.19 -66.15
N GLY A 975 -26.59 -14.95 -65.96
CA GLY A 975 -26.74 -16.28 -66.58
C GLY A 975 -27.79 -17.23 -65.98
N THR A 976 -29.04 -17.05 -66.39
CA THR A 976 -30.12 -18.05 -66.60
C THR A 976 -29.94 -19.53 -66.17
N LEU A 977 -30.87 -20.09 -65.39
CA LEU A 977 -31.95 -21.00 -65.84
C LEU A 977 -32.81 -21.46 -64.65
N GLY A 978 -34.10 -21.70 -64.91
CA GLY A 978 -35.11 -21.95 -63.87
C GLY A 978 -35.41 -23.42 -63.54
N PHE A 979 -36.59 -23.55 -62.92
CA PHE A 979 -37.41 -24.74 -62.64
C PHE A 979 -37.30 -25.44 -61.26
N TYR A 980 -38.34 -25.16 -60.45
CA TYR A 980 -39.30 -26.07 -59.80
C TYR A 980 -38.88 -27.16 -58.78
N LEU A 981 -39.66 -27.15 -57.68
CA LEU A 981 -40.27 -28.29 -56.94
C LEU A 981 -39.41 -29.19 -56.03
N SER A 982 -39.70 -29.06 -54.74
CA SER A 982 -40.05 -30.10 -53.74
C SER A 982 -39.23 -31.40 -53.60
N ALA A 983 -38.95 -31.70 -52.33
CA ALA A 983 -38.99 -33.02 -51.67
C ALA A 983 -37.95 -34.11 -52.02
N SER A 984 -37.05 -34.34 -51.05
CA SER A 984 -36.68 -35.61 -50.40
C SER A 984 -36.50 -36.92 -51.19
N LEU A 985 -35.28 -37.50 -51.20
CA LEU A 985 -34.93 -38.94 -51.01
C LEU A 985 -33.39 -39.13 -51.09
N PHE A 986 -32.70 -39.52 -50.00
CA PHE A 986 -32.22 -40.87 -49.63
C PHE A 986 -31.26 -41.57 -50.62
N ILE A 987 -30.11 -42.06 -50.11
CA ILE A 987 -29.76 -43.49 -50.01
C ILE A 987 -28.49 -43.69 -49.16
N VAL A 988 -28.57 -44.75 -48.37
CA VAL A 988 -27.64 -45.33 -47.39
C VAL A 988 -26.46 -46.05 -48.05
N LEU A 989 -25.28 -46.00 -47.43
CA LEU A 989 -24.38 -47.17 -47.37
C LEU A 989 -23.55 -47.15 -46.09
N ALA A 990 -23.69 -48.22 -45.32
CA ALA A 990 -23.22 -48.40 -43.96
C ALA A 990 -21.92 -49.22 -43.90
N GLY A 991 -21.12 -48.94 -42.87
CA GLY A 991 -20.33 -49.93 -42.13
C GLY A 991 -19.03 -50.42 -42.74
N ILE A 992 -17.90 -50.08 -42.09
CA ILE A 992 -17.01 -51.00 -41.36
C ILE A 992 -15.62 -50.34 -41.15
N LEU A 993 -15.14 -50.37 -39.89
CA LEU A 993 -13.81 -49.99 -39.34
C LEU A 993 -13.60 -48.46 -39.15
N TYR A 994 -13.18 -47.91 -38.01
CA TYR A 994 -12.46 -48.48 -36.88
C TYR A 994 -12.67 -47.64 -35.61
N LYS A 995 -12.55 -48.34 -34.49
CA LYS A 995 -12.62 -47.88 -33.09
C LYS A 995 -11.40 -47.01 -32.71
N LYS A 996 -11.57 -46.30 -31.58
CA LYS A 996 -10.60 -46.04 -30.47
C LYS A 996 -9.62 -44.86 -30.55
N ARG A 997 -9.69 -44.04 -29.47
CA ARG A 997 -8.64 -43.53 -28.54
C ARG A 997 -7.26 -43.23 -29.15
N ALA A 998 -6.62 -42.10 -28.91
CA ALA A 998 -6.22 -41.57 -27.59
C ALA A 998 -5.58 -40.17 -27.76
N LYS A 999 -5.37 -39.51 -26.61
CA LYS A 999 -4.40 -38.43 -26.30
C LYS A 999 -3.30 -38.20 -27.36
N ASN A 1000 -3.04 -36.93 -27.66
CA ASN A 1000 -1.98 -36.16 -27.00
C ASN A 1000 -2.50 -34.77 -26.65
#